data_AF-A0A516REC5-F1
#
_entry.id   AF-A0A516REC5-F1
#
_cell.length_a   1.000
_cell.length_b   1.000
_cell.length_c   1.000
_cell.angle_alpha   90.00
_cell.angle_beta   90.00
_cell.angle_gamma   90.00
#
_symmetry.space_group_name_H-M   'P 1'
#
loop_
_entity.id
_entity.type
_entity.pdbx_description
1 polymer ?
#
loop_
_entity_poly.entity_id
_entity_poly.type
_entity_poly.pdbx_seq_one_letter_code
_entity_poly.pdbx_strand_id
1 'polypeptide(L)'
;MDSDSTRHSRRTHATPLSRPPAPPPSLPQGNPVPPVPSQRPTVGLSVREWLDEPRPQSGLGVWRFGYVARRGAADRERLRPVTIIGLVIPILAALFLWSVWRRGGIPYQGPVLRSFTPDEWWWGGTVSTPRSWEGFEAKNVYNGVFFGALVYGVLRLGSVADVVRHHLDDLPQPKRAGVTALAALVTLTFVWPEAFPLIDWDPLPIATPVLALITLVTGGYEVWQSELVTYGVYALITAAVLWPFMRLGDWWQILREWREGRASHHGPDHRRAERRHDNERVADPTGLPSQWPQLRAMGQDAAADVLARAVARGSMNDVDCARIQRVWERMTHDPARVARFAQTVLDHGGAAWTHPSGARDLPLRTASHDIRVGQVRIGQYAEGDRVPVERRGAGVALEPSSLATSLLAVGPSGSGKTRYLVRPVTESLTLQALTGHCAVVAVAAAGTQLGPDSSFDVVVRPGDPESTHDLDLYAGVTDPDEAAGFLAEGLIGDLDTVDSQRAATALAQVLGPYVTVHGRFPTVLVLRELVDGTSSALSELCDALRRSDQVGAAAMLREVEARVRQIGTPSDPGPALADRLALLDRPLFADFFGAGTRKPFSLSAVAHHPLRVRFDLPAKGHDEASRMLTRLLLAQFTHLVRVGGERPHFAFLVLDDATGSLTEQTVRGIQQLRSRKAGVMLTLRTVADVPERLHGPLYSVVGCRTALSGVTTWDGRRFTESWGTEWVETREVAKHAVFAHQPMTRAIHSLRKFLTGRAVTTDAVTVRQVERERWSASELAHAVPPGHAVLSLTDVRGEHAPPLLVDLRS
;
A
#
# COMPACT_ATOMS: atom_id res chain seq x y z
N MET A 1 62.75 14.81 -22.65
CA MET A 1 62.66 16.25 -22.40
C MET A 1 63.14 16.47 -20.98
N ASP A 2 64.29 17.14 -20.90
CA ASP A 2 65.17 17.28 -19.74
C ASP A 2 64.56 18.10 -18.59
N SER A 3 64.89 17.75 -17.35
CA SER A 3 65.68 18.60 -16.44
C SER A 3 65.77 18.04 -15.01
N ASP A 4 67.00 17.68 -14.64
CA ASP A 4 67.71 17.94 -13.37
C ASP A 4 66.96 18.05 -12.02
N SER A 5 67.33 17.19 -11.05
CA SER A 5 68.44 17.52 -10.13
C SER A 5 68.55 16.53 -8.95
N THR A 6 69.73 15.97 -8.78
CA THR A 6 70.20 15.25 -7.59
C THR A 6 70.79 16.21 -6.56
N ARG A 7 70.56 15.99 -5.24
CA ARG A 7 71.62 16.02 -4.22
C ARG A 7 71.15 15.55 -2.82
N HIS A 8 71.96 14.66 -2.25
CA HIS A 8 71.95 14.18 -0.87
C HIS A 8 72.20 15.27 0.18
N SER A 9 71.65 15.11 1.41
CA SER A 9 72.40 14.59 2.58
C SER A 9 71.85 15.04 3.95
N ARG A 10 72.13 14.19 4.95
CA ARG A 10 72.24 14.41 6.42
C ARG A 10 71.00 14.31 7.32
N ARG A 11 71.03 13.20 8.10
CA ARG A 11 70.53 13.07 9.48
C ARG A 11 71.13 14.14 10.40
N THR A 12 70.34 14.60 11.38
CA THR A 12 70.79 14.99 12.73
C THR A 12 69.61 14.97 13.71
N HIS A 13 69.84 14.41 14.90
CA HIS A 13 68.99 14.37 16.11
C HIS A 13 68.77 15.81 16.67
N ALA A 14 67.79 16.17 17.53
CA ALA A 14 67.46 15.57 18.84
C ALA A 14 66.12 16.12 19.45
N THR A 15 65.39 15.20 20.12
CA THR A 15 64.54 15.23 21.36
C THR A 15 63.71 16.45 21.81
N PRO A 16 62.55 16.24 22.50
CA PRO A 16 62.57 15.97 23.96
C PRO A 16 61.51 14.98 24.57
N LEU A 17 61.99 14.17 25.54
CA LEU A 17 61.44 13.77 26.88
C LEU A 17 59.92 13.47 27.02
N SER A 18 59.37 12.28 27.35
CA SER A 18 59.55 11.22 28.37
C SER A 18 58.57 11.27 29.57
N ARG A 19 57.62 10.31 29.65
CA ARG A 19 57.02 9.72 30.89
C ARG A 19 56.09 8.52 30.57
N PRO A 20 55.68 7.67 31.54
CA PRO A 20 56.28 6.39 32.00
C PRO A 20 55.43 5.13 31.61
N PRO A 21 55.82 3.87 31.97
CA PRO A 21 55.33 2.65 31.34
C PRO A 21 54.07 2.06 32.01
N ALA A 22 53.21 1.44 31.20
CA ALA A 22 52.06 0.64 31.62
C ALA A 22 52.26 -0.85 31.21
N PRO A 23 51.60 -1.81 31.89
CA PRO A 23 52.00 -3.22 31.99
C PRO A 23 51.74 -4.05 30.72
N PRO A 24 52.28 -5.28 30.61
CA PRO A 24 52.16 -6.12 29.42
C PRO A 24 50.69 -6.49 29.11
N PRO A 25 50.33 -6.64 27.82
CA PRO A 25 48.96 -6.88 27.42
C PRO A 25 48.47 -8.25 27.92
N SER A 26 47.45 -8.20 28.77
CA SER A 26 46.60 -9.33 29.11
C SER A 26 45.88 -9.86 27.86
N LEU A 27 45.94 -11.17 27.68
CA LEU A 27 45.13 -11.95 26.71
C LEU A 27 43.66 -11.50 26.75
N PRO A 28 43.00 -11.20 25.61
CA PRO A 28 41.56 -11.04 25.59
C PRO A 28 40.90 -12.43 25.66
N GLN A 29 40.51 -12.83 26.88
CA GLN A 29 39.32 -13.63 27.06
C GLN A 29 38.10 -12.78 26.71
N GLY A 30 37.21 -13.29 25.88
CA GLY A 30 35.90 -12.70 25.62
C GLY A 30 35.59 -12.60 24.14
N ASN A 31 34.75 -13.52 23.65
CA ASN A 31 34.06 -13.38 22.37
C ASN A 31 33.47 -11.96 22.23
N PRO A 32 33.57 -11.29 21.07
CA PRO A 32 32.80 -10.09 20.83
C PRO A 32 31.32 -10.47 20.84
N VAL A 33 30.63 -10.07 21.90
CA VAL A 33 29.16 -10.07 21.93
C VAL A 33 28.69 -9.23 20.74
N PRO A 34 27.84 -9.75 19.84
CA PRO A 34 27.34 -8.97 18.71
C PRO A 34 26.59 -7.73 19.22
N PRO A 35 26.63 -6.60 18.51
CA PRO A 35 25.92 -5.40 18.93
C PRO A 35 24.44 -5.74 19.11
N VAL A 36 23.94 -5.53 20.33
CA VAL A 36 22.52 -5.66 20.66
C VAL A 36 21.74 -4.75 19.69
N PRO A 37 20.79 -5.29 18.91
CA PRO A 37 19.95 -4.45 18.06
C PRO A 37 19.22 -3.44 18.95
N SER A 38 19.33 -2.15 18.62
CA SER A 38 18.69 -1.03 19.30
C SER A 38 17.16 -0.94 19.05
N GLN A 39 16.50 -2.08 18.86
CA GLN A 39 15.05 -2.15 18.94
C GLN A 39 14.68 -2.49 20.37
N ARG A 40 14.06 -1.52 21.07
CA ARG A 40 13.33 -1.82 22.30
C ARG A 40 12.42 -3.02 22.03
N PRO A 41 12.39 -4.07 22.87
CA PRO A 41 11.35 -5.07 22.76
C PRO A 41 10.03 -4.33 22.90
N THR A 42 9.24 -4.33 21.82
CA THR A 42 7.83 -3.94 21.88
C THR A 42 7.26 -4.79 23.00
N VAL A 43 6.75 -4.17 24.07
CA VAL A 43 5.92 -4.85 25.06
C VAL A 43 4.87 -5.58 24.24
N GLY A 44 4.97 -6.91 24.15
CA GLY A 44 4.27 -7.69 23.14
C GLY A 44 2.77 -7.50 23.34
N LEU A 45 2.10 -6.94 22.33
CA LEU A 45 0.64 -6.95 22.26
C LEU A 45 0.19 -8.38 22.51
N SER A 46 -0.76 -8.56 23.42
CA SER A 46 -1.36 -9.87 23.63
C SER A 46 -2.01 -10.34 22.33
N VAL A 47 -2.08 -11.66 22.12
CA VAL A 47 -2.72 -12.23 20.92
C VAL A 47 -4.17 -11.79 20.79
N ARG A 48 -4.83 -11.54 21.93
CA ARG A 48 -6.17 -10.96 21.99
C ARG A 48 -6.22 -9.55 21.39
N GLU A 49 -5.34 -8.65 21.84
CA GLU A 49 -5.24 -7.30 21.29
C GLU A 49 -4.89 -7.33 19.80
N TRP A 50 -3.97 -8.21 19.39
CA TRP A 50 -3.64 -8.39 17.97
C TRP A 50 -4.83 -8.86 17.11
N LEU A 51 -5.68 -9.75 17.64
CA LEU A 51 -6.88 -10.22 16.96
C LEU A 51 -7.94 -9.11 16.82
N ASP A 52 -8.13 -8.36 17.91
CA ASP A 52 -9.17 -7.33 18.01
C ASP A 52 -8.76 -6.00 17.34
N GLU A 53 -7.47 -5.79 17.07
CA GLU A 53 -6.98 -4.59 16.38
C GLU A 53 -7.61 -4.42 14.98
N PRO A 54 -8.18 -3.25 14.66
CA PRO A 54 -8.79 -2.99 13.37
C PRO A 54 -7.77 -3.04 12.22
N ARG A 55 -8.24 -3.56 11.07
CA ARG A 55 -7.48 -3.69 9.83
C ARG A 55 -8.31 -3.09 8.69
N PRO A 56 -8.35 -1.75 8.56
CA PRO A 56 -9.13 -1.12 7.49
C PRO A 56 -8.61 -1.57 6.12
N GLN A 57 -9.52 -1.69 5.16
CA GLN A 57 -9.12 -1.87 3.76
C GLN A 57 -8.42 -0.59 3.30
N SER A 58 -7.09 -0.67 3.12
CA SER A 58 -6.23 0.42 2.68
C SER A 58 -5.65 0.10 1.30
N GLY A 59 -5.20 1.14 0.60
CA GLY A 59 -4.54 0.99 -0.70
C GLY A 59 -3.31 0.07 -0.63
N LEU A 60 -2.99 -0.54 -1.77
CA LEU A 60 -1.87 -1.46 -1.94
C LEU A 60 -0.55 -0.91 -1.37
N GLY A 61 0.16 -1.75 -0.62
CA GLY A 61 1.45 -1.43 -0.01
C GLY A 61 1.40 -0.79 1.38
N VAL A 62 0.20 -0.50 1.91
CA VAL A 62 0.04 0.04 3.26
C VAL A 62 -0.09 -1.10 4.27
N TRP A 63 0.67 -1.00 5.36
CA TRP A 63 0.56 -1.85 6.54
C TRP A 63 -0.76 -1.61 7.27
N ARG A 64 -1.66 -2.59 7.28
CA ARG A 64 -3.05 -2.42 7.75
C ARG A 64 -3.22 -2.49 9.26
N PHE A 65 -2.34 -3.21 9.96
CA PHE A 65 -2.45 -3.42 11.40
C PHE A 65 -2.32 -2.09 12.15
N GLY A 66 -3.42 -1.63 12.77
CA GLY A 66 -3.49 -0.34 13.47
C GLY A 66 -3.37 0.88 12.54
N TYR A 67 -3.62 0.72 11.24
CA TYR A 67 -3.52 1.84 10.30
C TYR A 67 -4.64 2.85 10.51
N VAL A 68 -4.24 4.11 10.68
CA VAL A 68 -5.16 5.25 10.69
C VAL A 68 -4.72 6.18 9.58
N ALA A 69 -5.59 6.33 8.57
CA ALA A 69 -5.33 7.25 7.47
C ALA A 69 -5.14 8.66 8.03
N ARG A 70 -3.97 9.24 7.74
CA ARG A 70 -3.73 10.64 8.08
C ARG A 70 -4.67 11.47 7.21
N ARG A 71 -5.70 12.08 7.80
CA ARG A 71 -6.59 12.99 7.09
C ARG A 71 -5.74 14.04 6.41
N GLY A 72 -5.78 14.04 5.07
CA GLY A 72 -5.02 14.98 4.27
C GLY A 72 -5.39 16.39 4.69
N ALA A 73 -4.38 17.23 4.94
CA ALA A 73 -4.58 18.68 5.03
C ALA A 73 -4.99 19.30 3.67
N ALA A 74 -5.37 18.48 2.68
CA ALA A 74 -5.80 18.90 1.35
C ALA A 74 -7.19 19.56 1.33
N ASP A 75 -8.05 19.30 2.33
CA ASP A 75 -9.26 20.10 2.58
C ASP A 75 -9.02 21.30 3.50
N ARG A 76 -7.79 21.46 4.01
CA ARG A 76 -7.31 22.73 4.54
C ARG A 76 -6.59 23.47 3.42
N GLU A 77 -7.29 23.72 2.32
CA GLU A 77 -6.99 24.93 1.56
C GLU A 77 -7.01 26.07 2.57
N ARG A 78 -5.82 26.56 2.94
CA ARG A 78 -5.64 27.74 3.77
C ARG A 78 -6.59 28.80 3.20
N LEU A 79 -7.66 29.11 3.92
CA LEU A 79 -8.57 30.19 3.57
C LEU A 79 -7.70 31.40 3.25
N ARG A 80 -7.62 31.75 1.96
CA ARG A 80 -6.84 32.91 1.53
C ARG A 80 -7.39 34.12 2.29
N PRO A 81 -6.56 35.10 2.69
CA PRO A 81 -7.03 36.36 3.31
C PRO A 81 -8.08 37.14 2.49
N VAL A 82 -8.37 36.69 1.27
CA VAL A 82 -9.33 37.25 0.31
C VAL A 82 -10.79 37.03 0.76
N THR A 83 -11.10 36.07 1.63
CA THR A 83 -12.49 35.72 1.98
C THR A 83 -13.17 36.70 2.96
N ILE A 84 -12.42 37.34 3.87
CA ILE A 84 -13.00 38.34 4.80
C ILE A 84 -13.44 39.59 4.03
N ILE A 85 -12.65 39.99 3.03
CA ILE A 85 -12.98 41.12 2.15
C ILE A 85 -14.17 40.76 1.25
N GLY A 86 -14.26 39.51 0.78
CA GLY A 86 -15.40 38.98 0.03
C GLY A 86 -16.72 38.91 0.83
N LEU A 87 -16.65 38.84 2.17
CA LEU A 87 -17.80 38.85 3.07
C LEU A 87 -18.28 40.29 3.38
N VAL A 88 -17.35 41.19 3.68
CA VAL A 88 -17.65 42.54 4.18
C VAL A 88 -18.15 43.47 3.08
N ILE A 89 -17.58 43.39 1.87
CA ILE A 89 -17.95 44.26 0.75
C ILE A 89 -19.44 44.15 0.36
N PRO A 90 -20.01 42.96 0.09
CA PRO A 90 -21.41 42.86 -0.30
C PRO A 90 -22.36 43.30 0.83
N ILE A 91 -22.02 43.05 2.09
CA ILE A 91 -22.80 43.51 3.25
C ILE A 91 -22.77 45.03 3.37
N LEU A 92 -21.60 45.67 3.22
CA LEU A 92 -21.51 47.14 3.25
C LEU A 92 -22.22 47.78 2.04
N ALA A 93 -22.11 47.19 0.85
CA ALA A 93 -22.82 47.64 -0.33
C ALA A 93 -24.36 47.54 -0.16
N ALA A 94 -24.81 46.43 0.42
CA ALA A 94 -26.20 46.19 0.82
C ALA A 94 -26.69 47.24 1.84
N LEU A 95 -25.95 47.50 2.91
CA LEU A 95 -26.30 48.50 3.91
C LEU A 95 -26.33 49.92 3.33
N PHE A 96 -25.37 50.24 2.45
CA PHE A 96 -25.35 51.52 1.75
C PHE A 96 -26.59 51.68 0.85
N LEU A 97 -26.90 50.66 0.04
CA LEU A 97 -28.05 50.69 -0.86
C LEU A 97 -29.38 50.77 -0.07
N TRP A 98 -29.48 50.04 1.05
CA TRP A 98 -30.62 50.13 1.96
C TRP A 98 -30.76 51.53 2.60
N SER A 99 -29.65 52.15 3.00
CA SER A 99 -29.65 53.52 3.53
C SER A 99 -30.09 54.54 2.48
N VAL A 100 -29.62 54.41 1.24
CA VAL A 100 -30.02 55.29 0.12
C VAL A 100 -31.52 55.09 -0.18
N TRP A 101 -32.01 53.85 -0.14
CA TRP A 101 -33.44 53.54 -0.29
C TRP A 101 -34.30 54.19 0.80
N ARG A 102 -33.96 54.00 2.08
CA ARG A 102 -34.72 54.59 3.20
C ARG A 102 -34.79 56.12 3.14
N ARG A 103 -33.71 56.77 2.70
CA ARG A 103 -33.65 58.25 2.57
C ARG A 103 -34.31 58.77 1.29
N GLY A 104 -34.79 57.88 0.43
CA GLY A 104 -35.43 58.23 -0.82
C GLY A 104 -34.48 58.74 -1.91
N GLY A 105 -33.20 58.35 -1.85
CA GLY A 105 -32.17 58.81 -2.78
C GLY A 105 -32.16 58.10 -4.15
N ILE A 106 -32.98 57.07 -4.35
CA ILE A 106 -33.08 56.37 -5.64
C ILE A 106 -34.12 57.07 -6.53
N PRO A 107 -33.72 57.63 -7.69
CA PRO A 107 -34.68 58.19 -8.64
C PRO A 107 -35.60 57.06 -9.13
N TYR A 108 -36.89 57.35 -9.30
CA TYR A 108 -37.94 56.41 -9.75
C TYR A 108 -38.51 55.41 -8.72
N GLN A 109 -38.11 55.45 -7.44
CA GLN A 109 -38.72 54.60 -6.40
C GLN A 109 -40.26 54.76 -6.28
N GLY A 110 -40.76 56.01 -6.38
CA GLY A 110 -42.18 56.36 -6.21
C GLY A 110 -43.05 56.06 -7.43
N PRO A 111 -42.61 56.41 -8.66
CA PRO A 111 -43.31 56.05 -9.89
C PRO A 111 -43.57 54.54 -10.05
N VAL A 112 -42.61 53.69 -9.68
CA VAL A 112 -42.79 52.23 -9.73
C VAL A 112 -43.86 51.77 -8.75
N LEU A 113 -43.91 52.32 -7.55
CA LEU A 113 -44.96 51.98 -6.58
C LEU A 113 -46.35 52.41 -7.10
N ARG A 114 -46.46 53.62 -7.66
CA ARG A 114 -47.71 54.12 -8.24
C ARG A 114 -48.22 53.31 -9.42
N SER A 115 -47.35 52.71 -10.24
CA SER A 115 -47.83 51.86 -11.34
C SER A 115 -48.60 50.62 -10.88
N PHE A 116 -48.44 50.20 -9.61
CA PHE A 116 -49.12 49.04 -9.03
C PHE A 116 -50.20 49.39 -8.00
N THR A 117 -50.43 50.68 -7.71
CA THR A 117 -51.38 51.13 -6.67
C THR A 117 -52.29 52.25 -7.18
N PRO A 118 -53.56 52.33 -6.73
CA PRO A 118 -54.46 53.42 -7.11
C PRO A 118 -53.90 54.82 -6.80
N ASP A 119 -54.13 55.78 -7.70
CA ASP A 119 -53.66 57.16 -7.53
C ASP A 119 -54.28 57.88 -6.31
N GLU A 120 -55.49 57.47 -5.92
CA GLU A 120 -56.24 58.00 -4.76
C GLU A 120 -55.53 57.76 -3.41
N TRP A 121 -54.61 56.81 -3.33
CA TRP A 121 -53.83 56.51 -2.11
C TRP A 121 -52.72 57.53 -1.86
N TRP A 122 -52.47 58.45 -2.79
CA TRP A 122 -51.34 59.37 -2.77
C TRP A 122 -51.79 60.84 -2.89
N TRP A 123 -51.02 61.76 -2.29
CA TRP A 123 -51.23 63.20 -2.53
C TRP A 123 -50.73 63.61 -3.93
N GLY A 124 -51.56 64.37 -4.67
CA GLY A 124 -51.18 64.93 -5.97
C GLY A 124 -49.97 65.88 -5.86
N GLY A 125 -48.98 65.74 -6.75
CA GLY A 125 -47.83 66.64 -6.85
C GLY A 125 -46.59 66.30 -6.00
N THR A 126 -46.66 65.28 -5.14
CA THR A 126 -45.52 64.75 -4.37
C THR A 126 -45.15 63.35 -4.88
N VAL A 127 -43.90 62.90 -4.71
CA VAL A 127 -43.45 61.66 -5.37
C VAL A 127 -43.84 60.39 -4.60
N SER A 128 -44.11 60.44 -3.28
CA SER A 128 -44.38 59.21 -2.48
C SER A 128 -44.97 59.45 -1.06
N THR A 129 -45.76 60.51 -0.85
CA THR A 129 -46.42 60.75 0.45
C THR A 129 -47.83 60.15 0.47
N PRO A 130 -48.11 59.20 1.37
CA PRO A 130 -49.41 58.54 1.45
C PRO A 130 -50.49 59.52 1.88
N ARG A 131 -51.66 59.44 1.25
CA ARG A 131 -52.87 60.19 1.61
C ARG A 131 -53.79 59.37 2.49
N SER A 132 -53.87 58.07 2.24
CA SER A 132 -54.72 57.12 2.95
C SER A 132 -53.88 56.05 3.65
N TRP A 133 -54.53 55.26 4.52
CA TRP A 133 -53.83 54.19 5.26
C TRP A 133 -53.37 53.06 4.32
N GLU A 134 -54.10 52.82 3.22
CA GLU A 134 -53.74 51.87 2.16
C GLU A 134 -52.42 52.25 1.48
N GLY A 135 -52.20 53.55 1.22
CA GLY A 135 -50.94 54.06 0.67
C GLY A 135 -49.76 53.94 1.64
N PHE A 136 -50.01 54.06 2.95
CA PHE A 136 -48.99 53.86 3.97
C PHE A 136 -48.54 52.39 4.02
N GLU A 137 -49.49 51.46 4.01
CA GLU A 137 -49.19 50.02 4.03
C GLU A 137 -48.59 49.50 2.73
N ALA A 138 -49.04 50.00 1.58
CA ALA A 138 -48.42 49.69 0.29
C ALA A 138 -46.94 50.08 0.24
N LYS A 139 -46.58 51.22 0.86
CA LYS A 139 -45.17 51.65 1.00
C LYS A 139 -44.37 50.71 1.92
N ASN A 140 -44.96 50.18 2.99
CA ASN A 140 -44.33 49.21 3.88
C ASN A 140 -44.05 47.88 3.16
N VAL A 141 -45.02 47.37 2.40
CA VAL A 141 -44.86 46.18 1.55
C VAL A 141 -43.72 46.38 0.55
N TYR A 142 -43.69 47.52 -0.15
CA TYR A 142 -42.67 47.84 -1.14
C TYR A 142 -41.25 47.90 -0.55
N ASN A 143 -41.10 48.51 0.63
CA ASN A 143 -39.84 48.52 1.37
C ASN A 143 -39.40 47.11 1.77
N GLY A 144 -40.34 46.26 2.18
CA GLY A 144 -40.08 44.85 2.50
C GLY A 144 -39.60 44.03 1.32
N VAL A 145 -40.24 44.18 0.15
CA VAL A 145 -39.85 43.48 -1.08
C VAL A 145 -38.42 43.87 -1.51
N PHE A 146 -38.09 45.16 -1.49
CA PHE A 146 -36.74 45.63 -1.81
C PHE A 146 -35.70 45.11 -0.82
N PHE A 147 -36.00 45.15 0.48
CA PHE A 147 -35.13 44.58 1.51
C PHE A 147 -34.90 43.07 1.31
N GLY A 148 -35.96 42.31 1.03
CA GLY A 148 -35.88 40.89 0.72
C GLY A 148 -35.00 40.59 -0.51
N ALA A 149 -35.14 41.38 -1.58
CA ALA A 149 -34.31 41.25 -2.79
C ALA A 149 -32.83 41.52 -2.50
N LEU A 150 -32.53 42.48 -1.63
CA LEU A 150 -31.19 42.86 -1.22
C LEU A 150 -30.54 41.78 -0.33
N VAL A 151 -31.28 41.22 0.62
CA VAL A 151 -30.84 40.05 1.42
C VAL A 151 -30.59 38.84 0.52
N TYR A 152 -31.48 38.57 -0.42
CA TYR A 152 -31.30 37.50 -1.41
C TYR A 152 -30.06 37.70 -2.28
N GLY A 153 -29.81 38.93 -2.73
CA GLY A 153 -28.59 39.29 -3.48
C GLY A 153 -27.32 39.02 -2.70
N VAL A 154 -27.27 39.38 -1.41
CA VAL A 154 -26.11 39.12 -0.53
C VAL A 154 -25.91 37.62 -0.30
N LEU A 155 -26.98 36.85 -0.09
CA LEU A 155 -26.90 35.40 0.11
C LEU A 155 -26.47 34.64 -1.14
N ARG A 156 -26.85 35.11 -2.34
CA ARG A 156 -26.52 34.44 -3.62
C ARG A 156 -25.18 34.87 -4.20
N LEU A 157 -24.80 36.14 -4.05
CA LEU A 157 -23.54 36.68 -4.60
C LEU A 157 -22.38 36.62 -3.60
N GLY A 158 -22.66 36.57 -2.30
CA GLY A 158 -21.65 36.44 -1.27
C GLY A 158 -21.41 34.97 -0.90
N SER A 159 -20.15 34.61 -0.65
CA SER A 159 -19.79 33.30 -0.05
C SER A 159 -20.20 33.17 1.44
N VAL A 160 -21.13 34.01 1.91
CA VAL A 160 -21.53 34.13 3.32
C VAL A 160 -22.02 32.79 3.86
N ALA A 161 -22.87 32.09 3.10
CA ALA A 161 -23.43 30.80 3.52
C ALA A 161 -22.38 29.69 3.60
N ASP A 162 -21.33 29.76 2.80
CA ASP A 162 -20.27 28.74 2.75
C ASP A 162 -19.21 29.01 3.82
N VAL A 163 -18.89 30.29 4.07
CA VAL A 163 -18.01 30.72 5.16
C VAL A 163 -18.62 30.42 6.53
N VAL A 164 -19.91 30.69 6.70
CA VAL A 164 -20.64 30.39 7.95
C VAL A 164 -20.70 28.88 8.19
N ARG A 165 -20.97 28.07 7.16
CA ARG A 165 -20.92 26.60 7.27
C ARG A 165 -19.54 26.10 7.66
N HIS A 166 -18.50 26.58 6.98
CA HIS A 166 -17.11 26.20 7.26
C HIS A 166 -16.70 26.46 8.72
N HIS A 167 -17.01 27.66 9.26
CA HIS A 167 -16.66 27.99 10.64
C HIS A 167 -17.56 27.32 11.70
N LEU A 168 -18.81 27.02 11.38
CA LEU A 168 -19.72 26.33 12.30
C LEU A 168 -19.48 24.82 12.35
N ASP A 169 -18.99 24.21 11.26
CA ASP A 169 -18.65 22.78 11.23
C ASP A 169 -17.41 22.44 12.07
N ASP A 170 -16.51 23.40 12.28
CA ASP A 170 -15.33 23.25 13.15
C ASP A 170 -15.67 23.27 14.66
N LEU A 171 -16.89 23.64 15.05
CA LEU A 171 -17.29 23.76 16.44
C LEU A 171 -17.96 22.47 16.95
N PRO A 172 -17.40 21.78 17.96
CA PRO A 172 -18.05 20.61 18.56
C PRO A 172 -19.37 21.00 19.25
N GLN A 173 -20.37 20.11 19.23
CA GLN A 173 -21.59 20.28 20.03
C GLN A 173 -21.22 20.24 21.53
N PRO A 174 -21.82 21.09 22.41
CA PRO A 174 -22.96 21.98 22.19
C PRO A 174 -22.60 23.41 21.74
N LYS A 175 -21.33 23.74 21.51
CA LYS A 175 -20.89 25.12 21.20
C LYS A 175 -21.51 25.63 19.90
N ARG A 176 -21.63 24.77 18.88
CA ARG A 176 -22.32 25.09 17.62
C ARG A 176 -23.76 25.54 17.84
N ALA A 177 -24.53 24.81 18.64
CA ALA A 177 -25.90 25.16 18.98
C ALA A 177 -25.98 26.45 19.81
N GLY A 178 -25.03 26.67 20.73
CA GLY A 178 -24.93 27.91 21.49
C GLY A 178 -24.66 29.14 20.63
N VAL A 179 -23.76 29.04 19.65
CA VAL A 179 -23.44 30.13 18.72
C VAL A 179 -24.62 30.44 17.80
N THR A 180 -25.28 29.42 17.25
CA THR A 180 -26.47 29.65 16.41
C THR A 180 -27.64 30.17 17.23
N ALA A 181 -27.78 29.79 18.51
CA ALA A 181 -28.79 30.34 19.41
C ALA A 181 -28.55 31.81 19.74
N LEU A 182 -27.29 32.20 19.97
CA LEU A 182 -26.92 33.59 20.18
C LEU A 182 -27.18 34.42 18.90
N ALA A 183 -26.82 33.90 17.73
CA ALA A 183 -27.08 34.56 16.46
C ALA A 183 -28.59 34.71 16.17
N ALA A 184 -29.38 33.69 16.51
CA ALA A 184 -30.84 33.73 16.43
C ALA A 184 -31.42 34.80 17.38
N LEU A 185 -30.93 34.88 18.62
CA LEU A 185 -31.34 35.88 19.59
C LEU A 185 -31.07 37.30 19.08
N VAL A 186 -29.85 37.57 18.60
CA VAL A 186 -29.50 38.88 17.99
C VAL A 186 -30.38 39.17 16.78
N THR A 187 -30.71 38.18 15.96
CA THR A 187 -31.61 38.40 14.82
C THR A 187 -33.02 38.77 15.28
N LEU A 188 -33.53 38.14 16.35
CA LEU A 188 -34.83 38.47 16.92
C LEU A 188 -34.89 39.89 17.50
N THR A 189 -33.79 40.43 18.03
CA THR A 189 -33.78 41.83 18.51
C THR A 189 -33.99 42.84 17.39
N PHE A 190 -33.60 42.51 16.15
CA PHE A 190 -33.86 43.36 14.98
C PHE A 190 -35.27 43.20 14.41
N VAL A 191 -35.94 42.06 14.65
CA VAL A 191 -37.30 41.79 14.15
C VAL A 191 -38.36 42.33 15.12
N TRP A 192 -38.14 42.15 16.43
CA TRP A 192 -39.05 42.52 17.51
C TRP A 192 -38.32 43.36 18.58
N PRO A 193 -37.86 44.59 18.27
CA PRO A 193 -37.11 45.41 19.23
C PRO A 193 -37.92 45.71 20.50
N GLU A 194 -39.24 45.86 20.40
CA GLU A 194 -40.15 46.10 21.53
C GLU A 194 -40.15 44.97 22.57
N ALA A 195 -39.80 43.73 22.17
CA ALA A 195 -39.67 42.61 23.10
C ALA A 195 -38.39 42.68 23.94
N PHE A 196 -37.45 43.57 23.62
CA PHE A 196 -36.14 43.71 24.27
C PHE A 196 -35.92 45.16 24.75
N PRO A 197 -36.29 45.51 26.00
CA PRO A 197 -36.28 46.89 26.51
C PRO A 197 -34.89 47.54 26.66
N LEU A 198 -33.82 46.83 26.29
CA LEU A 198 -32.42 47.29 26.37
C LEU A 198 -31.87 47.76 25.01
N ILE A 199 -32.64 47.69 23.93
CA ILE A 199 -32.17 47.94 22.55
C ILE A 199 -33.10 48.97 21.87
N ASP A 200 -32.52 50.06 21.36
CA ASP A 200 -33.24 51.19 20.74
C ASP A 200 -32.87 51.33 19.25
N TRP A 201 -33.00 50.24 18.50
CA TRP A 201 -32.71 50.22 17.06
C TRP A 201 -34.01 50.11 16.25
N ASP A 202 -34.05 50.76 15.08
CA ASP A 202 -35.18 50.66 14.17
C ASP A 202 -35.45 49.18 13.78
N PRO A 203 -36.71 48.70 13.80
CA PRO A 203 -37.03 47.35 13.36
C PRO A 203 -36.70 47.17 11.87
N LEU A 204 -36.14 46.01 11.53
CA LEU A 204 -35.96 45.62 10.13
C LEU A 204 -37.34 45.36 9.48
N PRO A 205 -37.50 45.67 8.19
CA PRO A 205 -38.76 45.49 7.46
C PRO A 205 -38.99 44.00 7.13
N ILE A 206 -39.23 43.19 8.17
CA ILE A 206 -39.48 41.75 8.07
C ILE A 206 -40.90 41.46 8.56
N ALA A 207 -41.26 41.90 9.77
CA ALA A 207 -42.61 41.73 10.30
C ALA A 207 -43.58 42.75 9.67
N THR A 208 -43.19 44.02 9.61
CA THR A 208 -44.06 45.12 9.15
C THR A 208 -44.61 44.93 7.73
N PRO A 209 -43.86 44.43 6.72
CA PRO A 209 -44.42 44.23 5.37
C PRO A 209 -45.41 43.08 5.31
N VAL A 210 -45.24 42.04 6.13
CA VAL A 210 -46.16 40.90 6.20
C VAL A 210 -47.48 41.33 6.84
N LEU A 211 -47.40 42.11 7.92
CA LEU A 211 -48.60 42.69 8.57
C LEU A 211 -49.31 43.66 7.62
N ALA A 212 -48.56 44.53 6.94
CA ALA A 212 -49.07 45.47 5.94
C ALA A 212 -49.72 44.77 4.74
N LEU A 213 -49.16 43.63 4.30
CA LEU A 213 -49.76 42.86 3.21
C LEU A 213 -51.08 42.21 3.65
N ILE A 214 -51.13 41.67 4.87
CA ILE A 214 -52.34 41.06 5.43
C ILE A 214 -53.43 42.13 5.56
N THR A 215 -53.15 43.31 6.11
CA THR A 215 -54.13 44.40 6.22
C THR A 215 -54.68 44.86 4.87
N LEU A 216 -53.81 44.94 3.86
CA LEU A 216 -54.20 45.38 2.52
C LEU A 216 -55.07 44.33 1.81
N VAL A 217 -54.78 43.03 2.01
CA VAL A 217 -55.57 41.92 1.45
C VAL A 217 -56.91 41.77 2.17
N THR A 218 -56.96 41.99 3.47
CA THR A 218 -58.18 41.85 4.28
C THR A 218 -59.05 43.10 4.27
N GLY A 219 -58.57 44.21 3.70
CA GLY A 219 -59.34 45.44 3.52
C GLY A 219 -59.55 46.26 4.80
N GLY A 220 -58.76 46.05 5.85
CA GLY A 220 -58.87 46.80 7.11
C GLY A 220 -58.09 46.20 8.28
N TYR A 221 -57.98 46.97 9.37
CA TYR A 221 -57.26 46.58 10.60
C TYR A 221 -58.06 45.68 11.55
N GLU A 222 -59.33 45.39 11.24
CA GLU A 222 -60.22 44.58 12.10
C GLU A 222 -59.69 43.16 12.34
N VAL A 223 -58.90 42.63 11.39
CA VAL A 223 -58.27 41.30 11.48
C VAL A 223 -57.33 41.18 12.68
N TRP A 224 -56.73 42.28 13.13
CA TRP A 224 -55.83 42.28 14.29
C TRP A 224 -56.54 42.38 15.65
N GLN A 225 -57.87 42.56 15.67
CA GLN A 225 -58.64 42.50 16.91
C GLN A 225 -58.74 41.08 17.46
N SER A 226 -58.57 40.06 16.61
CA SER A 226 -58.51 38.67 17.03
C SER A 226 -57.12 38.35 17.57
N GLU A 227 -57.01 38.16 18.90
CA GLU A 227 -55.75 37.77 19.55
C GLU A 227 -55.14 36.51 18.95
N LEU A 228 -55.97 35.51 18.59
CA LEU A 228 -55.50 34.26 17.98
C LEU A 228 -54.82 34.49 16.62
N VAL A 229 -55.34 35.42 15.81
CA VAL A 229 -54.78 35.73 14.49
C VAL A 229 -53.49 36.52 14.65
N THR A 230 -53.49 37.54 15.52
CA THR A 230 -52.31 38.38 15.79
C THR A 230 -51.15 37.55 16.34
N TYR A 231 -51.37 36.79 17.41
CA TYR A 231 -50.33 35.93 17.98
C TYR A 231 -49.94 34.77 17.04
N GLY A 232 -50.88 34.24 16.26
CA GLY A 232 -50.59 33.21 15.26
C GLY A 232 -49.65 33.71 14.16
N VAL A 233 -49.89 34.91 13.61
CA VAL A 233 -49.02 35.53 12.61
C VAL A 233 -47.65 35.86 13.21
N TYR A 234 -47.59 36.41 14.42
CA TYR A 234 -46.32 36.71 15.10
C TYR A 234 -45.50 35.44 15.36
N ALA A 235 -46.15 34.35 15.77
CA ALA A 235 -45.51 33.05 15.97
C ALA A 235 -44.96 32.49 14.65
N LEU A 236 -45.70 32.62 13.55
CA LEU A 236 -45.28 32.14 12.23
C LEU A 236 -44.07 32.92 11.69
N ILE A 237 -44.08 34.26 11.81
CA ILE A 237 -42.93 35.10 11.45
C ILE A 237 -41.70 34.71 12.28
N THR A 238 -41.88 34.53 13.59
CA THR A 238 -40.79 34.15 14.50
C THR A 238 -40.23 32.76 14.15
N ALA A 239 -41.09 31.78 13.86
CA ALA A 239 -40.68 30.45 13.44
C ALA A 239 -39.92 30.47 12.10
N ALA A 240 -40.36 31.28 11.13
CA ALA A 240 -39.69 31.44 9.84
C ALA A 240 -38.28 32.04 9.99
N VAL A 241 -38.11 33.02 10.90
CA VAL A 241 -36.80 33.62 11.22
C VAL A 241 -35.88 32.64 11.93
N LEU A 242 -36.40 31.81 12.84
CA LEU A 242 -35.62 30.83 13.61
C LEU A 242 -35.23 29.59 12.79
N TRP A 243 -36.04 29.20 11.81
CA TRP A 243 -35.85 28.00 11.00
C TRP A 243 -34.43 27.81 10.42
N PRO A 244 -33.77 28.80 9.78
CA PRO A 244 -32.42 28.62 9.26
C PRO A 244 -31.40 28.37 10.38
N PHE A 245 -31.53 29.01 11.54
CA PHE A 245 -30.63 28.83 12.68
C PHE A 245 -30.81 27.47 13.36
N MET A 246 -32.05 26.99 13.45
CA MET A 246 -32.36 25.64 13.94
C MET A 246 -31.71 24.56 13.06
N ARG A 247 -31.73 24.76 11.74
CA ARG A 247 -31.12 23.84 10.77
C ARG A 247 -29.59 23.91 10.80
N LEU A 248 -29.01 25.10 10.96
CA LEU A 248 -27.55 25.26 11.06
C LEU A 248 -26.97 24.74 12.38
N GLY A 249 -27.74 24.81 13.47
CA GLY A 249 -27.31 24.40 14.81
C GLY A 249 -27.65 22.97 15.23
N ASP A 250 -28.31 22.18 14.38
CA ASP A 250 -28.84 20.84 14.70
C ASP A 250 -29.61 20.78 16.04
N TRP A 251 -30.39 21.82 16.36
CA TRP A 251 -31.12 21.89 17.64
C TRP A 251 -32.11 20.72 17.82
N TRP A 252 -32.58 20.14 16.72
CA TRP A 252 -33.42 18.94 16.73
C TRP A 252 -32.74 17.71 17.30
N GLN A 253 -31.42 17.57 17.12
CA GLN A 253 -30.66 16.47 17.67
C GLN A 253 -30.52 16.61 19.19
N ILE A 254 -30.17 17.81 19.66
CA ILE A 254 -30.11 18.12 21.10
C ILE A 254 -31.49 17.96 21.76
N LEU A 255 -32.57 18.37 21.08
CA LEU A 255 -33.93 18.21 21.60
C LEU A 255 -34.34 16.73 21.67
N ARG A 256 -33.88 15.88 20.74
CA ARG A 256 -34.08 14.42 20.80
C ARG A 256 -33.27 13.80 21.93
N GLU A 257 -31.98 14.12 22.03
CA GLU A 257 -31.08 13.67 23.10
C GLU A 257 -31.60 14.08 24.49
N TRP A 258 -32.16 15.29 24.62
CA TRP A 258 -32.76 15.77 25.87
C TRP A 258 -34.12 15.14 26.18
N ARG A 259 -34.91 14.76 25.16
CA ARG A 259 -36.16 14.00 25.33
C ARG A 259 -35.90 12.54 25.69
N GLU A 260 -34.89 11.92 25.09
CA GLU A 260 -34.46 10.55 25.37
C GLU A 260 -33.75 10.45 26.73
N GLY A 261 -32.96 11.47 27.10
CA GLY A 261 -32.33 11.59 28.42
C GLY A 261 -33.33 11.72 29.57
N ARG A 262 -34.56 12.20 29.32
CA ARG A 262 -35.64 12.25 30.32
C ARG A 262 -36.36 10.93 30.56
N ALA A 263 -36.22 9.94 29.68
CA ALA A 263 -36.77 8.59 29.89
C ALA A 263 -35.85 7.70 30.74
N SER A 264 -34.61 8.13 31.02
CA SER A 264 -33.60 7.33 31.72
C SER A 264 -32.83 8.19 32.73
N HIS A 265 -33.45 8.56 33.85
CA HIS A 265 -32.76 9.21 34.97
C HIS A 265 -33.17 8.60 36.31
N HIS A 266 -32.45 7.54 36.71
CA HIS A 266 -32.17 7.20 38.11
C HIS A 266 -30.72 6.71 38.21
N GLY A 267 -29.90 7.42 38.99
CA GLY A 267 -28.64 6.91 39.54
C GLY A 267 -27.35 7.56 39.00
N PRO A 268 -26.58 8.31 39.82
CA PRO A 268 -25.35 8.97 39.43
C PRO A 268 -24.12 8.07 39.62
N ASP A 269 -23.16 8.10 38.68
CA ASP A 269 -21.75 7.82 39.01
C ASP A 269 -20.78 8.39 37.95
N HIS A 270 -20.36 9.63 38.17
CA HIS A 270 -19.46 10.41 37.31
C HIS A 270 -17.97 9.97 37.36
N ARG A 271 -17.68 8.67 37.48
CA ARG A 271 -16.29 8.16 37.44
C ARG A 271 -16.00 7.17 36.31
N ARG A 272 -16.96 6.91 35.42
CA ARG A 272 -16.79 6.04 34.23
C ARG A 272 -16.63 6.80 32.90
N ALA A 273 -16.81 8.12 32.88
CA ALA A 273 -16.80 8.91 31.65
C ALA A 273 -15.40 9.07 31.01
N GLU A 274 -14.33 9.03 31.80
CA GLU A 274 -12.95 9.11 31.25
C GLU A 274 -12.45 7.81 30.62
N ARG A 275 -13.15 6.68 30.78
CA ARG A 275 -12.80 5.40 30.11
C ARG A 275 -13.65 5.10 28.88
N ARG A 276 -14.67 5.91 28.58
CA ARG A 276 -15.60 5.66 27.47
C ARG A 276 -15.24 6.40 26.18
N HIS A 277 -14.43 7.45 26.23
CA HIS A 277 -14.00 8.14 25.00
C HIS A 277 -12.96 7.39 24.17
N ASP A 278 -12.37 6.31 24.69
CA ASP A 278 -11.50 5.43 23.91
C ASP A 278 -12.26 4.31 23.17
N ASN A 279 -13.57 4.13 23.44
CA ASN A 279 -14.33 2.98 22.94
C ASN A 279 -15.37 3.32 21.86
N GLU A 280 -15.33 4.52 21.28
CA GLU A 280 -16.11 4.90 20.08
C GLU A 280 -15.26 4.81 18.80
N ARG A 281 -14.43 3.77 18.71
CA ARG A 281 -13.92 3.29 17.42
C ARG A 281 -14.84 2.19 16.94
N VAL A 282 -15.71 2.55 15.99
CA VAL A 282 -16.43 1.65 15.07
C VAL A 282 -17.05 0.43 15.76
N ALA A 283 -18.23 0.61 16.34
CA ALA A 283 -19.11 -0.52 16.64
C ALA A 283 -19.59 -1.13 15.30
N ASP A 284 -18.86 -2.14 14.82
CA ASP A 284 -19.30 -3.01 13.72
C ASP A 284 -20.35 -4.00 14.29
N PRO A 285 -21.39 -4.41 13.54
CA PRO A 285 -22.50 -5.24 14.06
C PRO A 285 -22.13 -6.70 14.41
N THR A 286 -20.85 -7.07 14.39
CA THR A 286 -20.37 -8.42 14.72
C THR A 286 -19.32 -8.31 15.83
N GLY A 287 -19.45 -9.11 16.89
CA GLY A 287 -18.62 -9.01 18.10
C GLY A 287 -17.10 -9.11 17.88
N LEU A 288 -16.33 -8.88 18.94
CA LEU A 288 -14.86 -8.88 18.90
C LEU A 288 -14.28 -10.15 18.24
N PRO A 289 -13.33 -10.05 17.28
CA PRO A 289 -12.71 -11.20 16.61
C PRO A 289 -12.13 -12.26 17.55
N SER A 290 -11.58 -11.86 18.70
CA SER A 290 -11.06 -12.76 19.73
C SER A 290 -12.09 -13.72 20.32
N GLN A 291 -13.38 -13.41 20.14
CA GLN A 291 -14.47 -14.26 20.56
C GLN A 291 -14.94 -15.25 19.48
N TRP A 292 -14.41 -15.22 18.25
CA TRP A 292 -14.83 -16.11 17.16
C TRP A 292 -16.34 -16.03 16.84
N PRO A 293 -16.89 -14.83 16.57
CA PRO A 293 -18.32 -14.66 16.31
C PRO A 293 -18.83 -15.49 15.11
N GLN A 294 -17.97 -15.79 14.14
CA GLN A 294 -18.32 -16.61 12.97
C GLN A 294 -18.65 -18.07 13.35
N LEU A 295 -17.99 -18.62 14.38
CA LEU A 295 -18.29 -19.97 14.88
C LEU A 295 -19.63 -19.99 15.63
N ARG A 296 -19.88 -18.97 16.45
CA ARG A 296 -21.16 -18.83 17.17
C ARG A 296 -22.34 -18.63 16.24
N ALA A 297 -22.16 -17.87 15.17
CA ALA A 297 -23.17 -17.69 14.14
C ALA A 297 -23.60 -19.01 13.46
N MET A 298 -22.72 -20.01 13.43
CA MET A 298 -22.98 -21.35 12.89
C MET A 298 -23.38 -22.38 13.98
N GLY A 299 -23.70 -21.92 15.19
CA GLY A 299 -24.11 -22.76 16.32
C GLY A 299 -22.98 -23.59 16.95
N GLN A 300 -21.71 -23.26 16.67
CA GLN A 300 -20.54 -23.96 17.20
C GLN A 300 -19.96 -23.25 18.44
N ASP A 301 -20.82 -22.99 19.43
CA ASP A 301 -20.45 -22.21 20.63
C ASP A 301 -19.37 -22.89 21.48
N ALA A 302 -19.44 -24.21 21.63
CA ALA A 302 -18.45 -24.97 22.42
C ALA A 302 -17.03 -24.85 21.85
N ALA A 303 -16.88 -24.93 20.52
CA ALA A 303 -15.59 -24.75 19.85
C ALA A 303 -15.12 -23.28 19.97
N ALA A 304 -16.02 -22.31 19.80
CA ALA A 304 -15.71 -20.89 19.99
C ALA A 304 -15.21 -20.58 21.41
N ASP A 305 -15.82 -21.19 22.44
CA ASP A 305 -15.45 -20.99 23.83
C ASP A 305 -14.11 -21.64 24.20
N VAL A 306 -13.76 -22.77 23.60
CA VAL A 306 -12.41 -23.38 23.74
C VAL A 306 -11.36 -22.43 23.17
N LEU A 307 -11.57 -21.91 21.97
CA LEU A 307 -10.61 -21.01 21.32
C LEU A 307 -10.52 -19.65 22.02
N ALA A 308 -11.65 -19.06 22.41
CA ALA A 308 -11.67 -17.79 23.15
C ALA A 308 -10.96 -17.89 24.50
N ARG A 309 -11.15 -19.01 25.23
CA ARG A 309 -10.41 -19.28 26.47
C ARG A 309 -8.92 -19.49 26.22
N ALA A 310 -8.55 -20.17 25.15
CA ALA A 310 -7.15 -20.41 24.79
C ALA A 310 -6.42 -19.10 24.43
N VAL A 311 -7.08 -18.20 23.68
CA VAL A 311 -6.58 -16.84 23.40
C VAL A 311 -6.46 -16.03 24.70
N ALA A 312 -7.48 -16.05 25.56
CA ALA A 312 -7.46 -15.31 26.82
C ALA A 312 -6.37 -15.81 27.80
N ARG A 313 -6.01 -17.09 27.75
CA ARG A 313 -4.93 -17.70 28.55
C ARG A 313 -3.55 -17.55 27.92
N GLY A 314 -3.45 -17.02 26.69
CA GLY A 314 -2.18 -16.92 25.96
C GLY A 314 -1.61 -18.26 25.48
N SER A 315 -2.41 -19.33 25.41
CA SER A 315 -1.96 -20.65 24.92
C SER A 315 -2.00 -20.81 23.39
N MET A 316 -2.53 -19.80 22.71
CA MET A 316 -2.55 -19.67 21.25
C MET A 316 -1.71 -18.48 20.83
N ASN A 317 -0.95 -18.63 19.76
CA ASN A 317 -0.25 -17.53 19.11
C ASN A 317 -1.04 -17.00 17.89
N ASP A 318 -0.53 -15.95 17.27
CA ASP A 318 -1.08 -15.36 16.05
C ASP A 318 -1.12 -16.34 14.85
N VAL A 319 -0.13 -17.21 14.73
CA VAL A 319 -0.05 -18.27 13.70
C VAL A 319 -1.15 -19.31 13.87
N ASP A 320 -1.44 -19.74 15.10
CA ASP A 320 -2.52 -20.67 15.42
C ASP A 320 -3.88 -20.05 15.09
N CYS A 321 -4.09 -18.80 15.48
CA CYS A 321 -5.30 -18.06 15.17
C CYS A 321 -5.51 -17.94 13.65
N ALA A 322 -4.48 -17.54 12.91
CA ALA A 322 -4.56 -17.42 11.45
C ALA A 322 -4.78 -18.78 10.76
N ARG A 323 -4.11 -19.84 11.24
CA ARG A 323 -4.30 -21.21 10.75
C ARG A 323 -5.73 -21.69 10.92
N ILE A 324 -6.28 -21.57 12.13
CA ILE A 324 -7.64 -21.98 12.44
C ILE A 324 -8.67 -21.16 11.65
N GLN A 325 -8.49 -19.84 11.56
CA GLN A 325 -9.36 -18.98 10.75
C GLN A 325 -9.39 -19.42 9.27
N ARG A 326 -8.23 -19.78 8.70
CA ARG A 326 -8.15 -20.24 7.30
C ARG A 326 -8.72 -21.62 7.05
N VAL A 327 -8.54 -22.54 8.00
CA VAL A 327 -9.18 -23.85 7.92
C VAL A 327 -10.70 -23.67 7.99
N TRP A 328 -11.18 -22.79 8.86
CA TRP A 328 -12.60 -22.42 8.94
C TRP A 328 -13.11 -21.89 7.61
N GLU A 329 -12.51 -20.83 7.04
CA GLU A 329 -12.91 -20.23 5.76
C GLU A 329 -13.04 -21.25 4.61
N ARG A 330 -12.17 -22.27 4.59
CA ARG A 330 -12.23 -23.37 3.60
C ARG A 330 -13.33 -24.38 3.86
N MET A 331 -13.74 -24.58 5.11
CA MET A 331 -14.70 -25.61 5.53
C MET A 331 -16.14 -25.08 5.68
N THR A 332 -16.33 -23.77 5.83
CA THR A 332 -17.64 -23.13 6.07
C THR A 332 -18.72 -23.47 5.02
N HIS A 333 -18.31 -23.82 3.79
CA HIS A 333 -19.23 -24.10 2.68
C HIS A 333 -19.88 -25.50 2.76
N ASP A 334 -19.45 -26.38 3.68
CA ASP A 334 -19.93 -27.77 3.79
C ASP A 334 -20.26 -28.12 5.26
N PRO A 335 -21.54 -28.38 5.61
CA PRO A 335 -21.96 -28.69 6.98
C PRO A 335 -21.22 -29.89 7.60
N ALA A 336 -20.90 -30.92 6.82
CA ALA A 336 -20.17 -32.09 7.34
C ALA A 336 -18.73 -31.74 7.72
N ARG A 337 -18.09 -30.83 6.97
CA ARG A 337 -16.75 -30.33 7.30
C ARG A 337 -16.76 -29.40 8.49
N VAL A 338 -17.82 -28.62 8.69
CA VAL A 338 -18.02 -27.78 9.88
C VAL A 338 -18.09 -28.64 11.16
N ALA A 339 -18.80 -29.77 11.13
CA ALA A 339 -18.83 -30.69 12.28
C ALA A 339 -17.45 -31.29 12.59
N ARG A 340 -16.72 -31.73 11.56
CA ARG A 340 -15.33 -32.20 11.71
C ARG A 340 -14.39 -31.11 12.24
N PHE A 341 -14.59 -29.87 11.79
CA PHE A 341 -13.85 -28.71 12.30
C PHE A 341 -14.07 -28.55 13.80
N ALA A 342 -15.33 -28.50 14.23
CA ALA A 342 -15.67 -28.34 15.64
C ALA A 342 -15.06 -29.47 16.50
N GLN A 343 -15.20 -30.73 16.08
CA GLN A 343 -14.62 -31.87 16.80
C GLN A 343 -13.10 -31.77 16.93
N THR A 344 -12.40 -31.45 15.85
CA THR A 344 -10.93 -31.31 15.87
C THR A 344 -10.46 -30.18 16.80
N VAL A 345 -11.22 -29.07 16.86
CA VAL A 345 -10.96 -27.96 17.79
C VAL A 345 -11.23 -28.36 19.24
N LEU A 346 -12.25 -29.17 19.51
CA LEU A 346 -12.53 -29.67 20.86
C LEU A 346 -11.42 -30.61 21.35
N ASP A 347 -10.91 -31.47 20.46
CA ASP A 347 -9.88 -32.46 20.78
C ASP A 347 -8.48 -31.84 20.95
N HIS A 348 -8.12 -30.89 20.08
CA HIS A 348 -6.75 -30.35 20.01
C HIS A 348 -6.63 -28.86 20.37
N GLY A 349 -7.74 -28.17 20.59
CA GLY A 349 -7.77 -26.74 20.91
C GLY A 349 -7.02 -25.89 19.89
N GLY A 350 -6.14 -25.03 20.38
CA GLY A 350 -5.28 -24.17 19.56
C GLY A 350 -4.25 -24.89 18.68
N ALA A 351 -3.96 -26.17 18.96
CA ALA A 351 -3.03 -26.99 18.18
C ALA A 351 -3.71 -27.73 17.01
N ALA A 352 -5.01 -27.49 16.78
CA ALA A 352 -5.72 -28.10 15.67
C ALA A 352 -5.07 -27.76 14.31
N TRP A 353 -4.95 -28.77 13.44
CA TRP A 353 -4.31 -28.72 12.13
C TRP A 353 -2.88 -28.16 12.12
N THR A 354 -2.10 -28.42 13.17
CA THR A 354 -0.68 -28.04 13.20
C THR A 354 0.06 -28.56 11.96
N HIS A 355 0.99 -27.76 11.45
CA HIS A 355 1.85 -28.12 10.32
C HIS A 355 2.55 -29.48 10.57
N PRO A 356 2.82 -30.32 9.53
CA PRO A 356 3.47 -31.62 9.71
C PRO A 356 4.81 -31.60 10.45
N SER A 357 5.52 -30.47 10.45
CA SER A 357 6.74 -30.29 11.24
C SER A 357 6.50 -30.18 12.76
N GLY A 358 5.25 -30.08 13.21
CA GLY A 358 4.87 -29.87 14.62
C GLY A 358 5.12 -28.46 15.14
N ALA A 359 5.78 -27.59 14.36
CA ALA A 359 6.07 -26.22 14.76
C ALA A 359 4.80 -25.35 14.73
N ARG A 360 4.55 -24.63 15.83
CA ARG A 360 3.47 -23.63 15.93
C ARG A 360 3.95 -22.20 15.71
N ASP A 361 5.26 -21.98 15.69
CA ASP A 361 5.90 -20.68 15.45
C ASP A 361 7.31 -20.87 14.86
N LEU A 362 7.91 -19.79 14.37
CA LEU A 362 9.33 -19.71 14.07
C LEU A 362 10.18 -19.46 15.33
N PRO A 363 11.41 -19.99 15.38
CA PRO A 363 12.33 -19.79 16.50
C PRO A 363 12.80 -18.34 16.67
N LEU A 364 12.84 -17.58 15.57
CA LEU A 364 13.25 -16.19 15.55
C LEU A 364 12.39 -15.44 14.53
N ARG A 365 11.84 -14.30 14.95
CA ARG A 365 11.18 -13.33 14.08
C ARG A 365 11.94 -12.01 14.13
N THR A 366 12.22 -11.44 12.97
CA THR A 366 13.02 -10.22 12.78
C THR A 366 12.23 -9.07 12.19
N ALA A 367 11.13 -9.36 11.50
CA ALA A 367 10.21 -8.34 10.99
C ALA A 367 8.87 -8.37 11.74
N SER A 368 8.08 -7.31 11.58
CA SER A 368 6.71 -7.27 12.07
C SER A 368 5.77 -7.91 11.05
N HIS A 369 4.95 -8.85 11.50
CA HIS A 369 4.06 -9.63 10.64
C HIS A 369 2.61 -9.54 11.11
N ASP A 370 1.69 -9.48 10.15
CA ASP A 370 0.26 -9.61 10.38
C ASP A 370 -0.22 -10.84 9.63
N ILE A 371 -0.08 -12.00 10.27
CA ILE A 371 -0.29 -13.31 9.66
C ILE A 371 -1.75 -13.49 9.22
N ARG A 372 -2.69 -12.77 9.84
CA ARG A 372 -4.12 -12.81 9.51
C ARG A 372 -4.39 -12.38 8.07
N VAL A 373 -3.84 -11.24 7.67
CA VAL A 373 -3.90 -10.74 6.28
C VAL A 373 -2.71 -11.18 5.43
N GLY A 374 -1.70 -11.77 6.05
CA GLY A 374 -0.46 -12.21 5.41
C GLY A 374 0.51 -11.09 5.08
N GLN A 375 0.42 -9.95 5.76
CA GLN A 375 1.31 -8.82 5.52
C GLN A 375 2.62 -8.97 6.29
N VAL A 376 3.72 -8.56 5.66
CA VAL A 376 5.00 -8.28 6.32
C VAL A 376 5.36 -6.82 6.15
N ARG A 377 5.72 -6.17 7.26
CA ARG A 377 6.20 -4.79 7.26
C ARG A 377 7.69 -4.79 6.88
N ILE A 378 8.02 -4.12 5.78
CA ILE A 378 9.39 -3.99 5.28
C ILE A 378 10.02 -2.63 5.60
N GLY A 379 9.22 -1.68 6.09
CA GLY A 379 9.67 -0.33 6.42
C GLY A 379 8.51 0.65 6.57
N GLN A 380 8.76 1.91 6.21
CA GLN A 380 7.82 3.03 6.32
C GLN A 380 7.98 3.97 5.13
N TYR A 381 6.89 4.54 4.63
CA TYR A 381 6.96 5.53 3.56
C TYR A 381 7.60 6.82 4.08
N ALA A 382 8.51 7.39 3.29
CA ALA A 382 9.23 8.61 3.66
C ALA A 382 8.30 9.83 3.78
N GLU A 383 8.66 10.81 4.62
CA GLU A 383 7.91 12.06 4.87
C GLU A 383 8.07 13.12 3.75
N GLY A 384 8.39 12.70 2.53
CA GLY A 384 8.71 13.60 1.41
C GLY A 384 7.51 14.03 0.56
N ASP A 385 7.71 15.06 -0.27
CA ASP A 385 6.66 15.64 -1.12
C ASP A 385 6.07 14.67 -2.14
N ARG A 386 6.87 13.69 -2.60
CA ARG A 386 6.45 12.65 -3.57
C ARG A 386 5.49 11.62 -3.00
N VAL A 387 5.45 11.47 -1.68
CA VAL A 387 4.56 10.50 -1.03
C VAL A 387 3.23 11.19 -0.73
N PRO A 388 2.08 10.59 -1.12
CA PRO A 388 0.77 11.11 -0.76
C PRO A 388 0.64 11.28 0.75
N VAL A 389 0.01 12.36 1.20
CA VAL A 389 -0.07 12.73 2.63
C VAL A 389 -0.67 11.60 3.49
N GLU A 390 -1.61 10.84 2.93
CA GLU A 390 -2.26 9.69 3.57
C GLU A 390 -1.29 8.54 3.89
N ARG A 391 -0.22 8.42 3.09
CA ARG A 391 0.79 7.36 3.19
C ARG A 391 2.06 7.82 3.90
N ARG A 392 2.31 9.12 4.07
CA ARG A 392 3.51 9.62 4.75
C ARG A 392 3.59 9.08 6.17
N GLY A 393 4.71 8.43 6.48
CA GLY A 393 4.90 7.79 7.77
C GLY A 393 4.04 6.53 7.98
N ALA A 394 3.29 6.06 6.98
CA ALA A 394 2.60 4.78 7.09
C ALA A 394 3.59 3.62 6.87
N GLY A 395 3.38 2.52 7.57
CA GLY A 395 4.17 1.30 7.36
C GLY A 395 3.99 0.77 5.94
N VAL A 396 5.07 0.27 5.34
CA VAL A 396 5.04 -0.37 4.02
C VAL A 396 4.95 -1.87 4.19
N ALA A 397 4.00 -2.49 3.49
CA ALA A 397 3.71 -3.90 3.59
C ALA A 397 3.78 -4.63 2.25
N LEU A 398 4.28 -5.87 2.29
CA LEU A 398 4.14 -6.83 1.20
C LEU A 398 3.15 -7.93 1.62
N GLU A 399 2.32 -8.39 0.68
CA GLU A 399 1.32 -9.43 0.90
C GLU A 399 1.36 -10.46 -0.24
N PRO A 400 0.87 -11.69 -0.05
CA PRO A 400 0.93 -12.74 -1.07
C PRO A 400 0.32 -12.34 -2.42
N SER A 401 -0.67 -11.45 -2.41
CA SER A 401 -1.34 -11.00 -3.63
C SER A 401 -0.46 -10.05 -4.47
N SER A 402 0.35 -9.18 -3.85
CA SER A 402 1.37 -8.41 -4.57
C SER A 402 2.54 -9.29 -5.00
N LEU A 403 2.99 -10.19 -4.12
CA LEU A 403 4.06 -11.15 -4.43
C LEU A 403 3.70 -12.11 -5.57
N ALA A 404 2.42 -12.47 -5.74
CA ALA A 404 1.96 -13.29 -6.86
C ALA A 404 2.17 -12.63 -8.23
N THR A 405 2.44 -11.31 -8.29
CA THR A 405 2.85 -10.63 -9.53
C THR A 405 4.36 -10.67 -9.76
N SER A 406 5.12 -11.34 -8.90
CA SER A 406 6.59 -11.39 -8.85
C SER A 406 7.23 -10.03 -8.53
N LEU A 407 8.38 -10.08 -7.84
CA LEU A 407 9.09 -8.92 -7.31
C LEU A 407 10.52 -8.89 -7.85
N LEU A 408 10.88 -7.81 -8.56
CA LEU A 408 12.26 -7.54 -8.96
C LEU A 408 12.86 -6.48 -8.04
N ALA A 409 14.02 -6.78 -7.45
CA ALA A 409 14.75 -5.87 -6.59
C ALA A 409 16.20 -5.68 -7.07
N VAL A 410 16.54 -4.47 -7.49
CA VAL A 410 17.87 -4.14 -8.04
C VAL A 410 18.58 -3.17 -7.11
N GLY A 411 19.83 -3.48 -6.81
CA GLY A 411 20.73 -2.55 -6.12
C GLY A 411 22.09 -3.16 -5.84
N PRO A 412 23.13 -2.36 -5.62
CA PRO A 412 24.50 -2.85 -5.47
C PRO A 412 24.66 -3.76 -4.25
N SER A 413 25.77 -4.51 -4.19
CA SER A 413 26.16 -5.25 -2.98
C SER A 413 26.24 -4.30 -1.77
N GLY A 414 25.78 -4.75 -0.60
CA GLY A 414 25.77 -3.92 0.62
C GLY A 414 24.61 -2.92 0.76
N SER A 415 23.75 -2.75 -0.25
CA SER A 415 22.52 -1.92 -0.18
C SER A 415 21.48 -2.44 0.83
N GLY A 416 21.67 -3.64 1.37
CA GLY A 416 20.78 -4.24 2.37
C GLY A 416 19.63 -5.07 1.81
N LYS A 417 19.63 -5.42 0.51
CA LYS A 417 18.62 -6.29 -0.15
C LYS A 417 18.25 -7.51 0.70
N THR A 418 19.25 -8.29 1.08
CA THR A 418 19.05 -9.51 1.86
C THR A 418 18.43 -9.22 3.22
N ARG A 419 18.96 -8.22 3.94
CA ARG A 419 18.55 -7.91 5.32
C ARG A 419 17.14 -7.33 5.40
N TYR A 420 16.80 -6.38 4.53
CA TYR A 420 15.58 -5.58 4.67
C TYR A 420 14.44 -6.02 3.75
N LEU A 421 14.72 -6.83 2.73
CA LEU A 421 13.70 -7.31 1.79
C LEU A 421 13.61 -8.84 1.78
N VAL A 422 14.70 -9.53 1.43
CA VAL A 422 14.69 -10.98 1.22
C VAL A 422 14.36 -11.74 2.50
N ARG A 423 15.03 -11.40 3.60
CA ARG A 423 14.84 -12.05 4.90
C ARG A 423 13.43 -11.82 5.47
N PRO A 424 12.89 -10.58 5.56
CA PRO A 424 11.51 -10.35 6.00
C PRO A 424 10.47 -11.08 5.15
N VAL A 425 10.62 -11.07 3.82
CA VAL A 425 9.69 -11.78 2.91
C VAL A 425 9.77 -13.29 3.14
N THR A 426 10.97 -13.86 3.23
CA THR A 426 11.18 -15.30 3.51
C THR A 426 10.60 -15.68 4.87
N GLU A 427 10.83 -14.86 5.91
CA GLU A 427 10.29 -15.06 7.25
C GLU A 427 8.75 -15.01 7.26
N SER A 428 8.14 -14.08 6.52
CA SER A 428 6.69 -14.01 6.39
C SER A 428 6.14 -15.26 5.70
N LEU A 429 6.71 -15.65 4.56
CA LEU A 429 6.24 -16.81 3.81
C LEU A 429 6.43 -18.12 4.58
N THR A 430 7.48 -18.24 5.39
CA THR A 430 7.67 -19.39 6.29
C THR A 430 6.63 -19.41 7.43
N LEU A 431 6.22 -18.26 7.98
CA LEU A 431 5.07 -18.18 8.90
C LEU A 431 3.76 -18.54 8.19
N GLN A 432 3.57 -18.07 6.96
CA GLN A 432 2.40 -18.44 6.13
C GLN A 432 2.35 -19.95 5.83
N ALA A 433 3.50 -20.59 5.64
CA ALA A 433 3.59 -22.04 5.45
C ALA A 433 3.15 -22.83 6.68
N LEU A 434 3.48 -22.38 7.90
CA LEU A 434 3.01 -22.99 9.15
C LEU A 434 1.47 -22.94 9.32
N THR A 435 0.80 -22.02 8.64
CA THR A 435 -0.67 -21.95 8.59
C THR A 435 -1.29 -22.78 7.46
N GLY A 436 -0.46 -23.43 6.62
CA GLY A 436 -0.89 -24.18 5.44
C GLY A 436 -1.28 -23.32 4.24
N HIS A 437 -0.93 -22.03 4.22
CA HIS A 437 -1.30 -21.09 3.16
C HIS A 437 -0.22 -20.93 2.09
N CYS A 438 1.04 -21.24 2.40
CA CYS A 438 2.15 -21.03 1.50
C CYS A 438 3.11 -22.22 1.46
N ALA A 439 3.78 -22.43 0.33
CA ALA A 439 5.03 -23.16 0.25
C ALA A 439 6.11 -22.19 -0.26
N VAL A 440 7.28 -22.19 0.36
CA VAL A 440 8.37 -21.26 0.05
C VAL A 440 9.66 -22.02 -0.21
N VAL A 441 10.33 -21.63 -1.27
CA VAL A 441 11.67 -22.12 -1.64
C VAL A 441 12.60 -20.92 -1.62
N ALA A 442 13.56 -20.90 -0.71
CA ALA A 442 14.54 -19.83 -0.62
C ALA A 442 15.91 -20.31 -1.07
N VAL A 443 16.49 -19.63 -2.05
CA VAL A 443 17.80 -19.94 -2.63
C VAL A 443 18.73 -18.79 -2.35
N ALA A 444 19.82 -19.07 -1.66
CA ALA A 444 20.84 -18.07 -1.34
C ALA A 444 22.23 -18.70 -1.34
N ALA A 445 23.26 -17.85 -1.38
CA ALA A 445 24.63 -18.30 -1.17
C ALA A 445 24.83 -18.86 0.25
N ALA A 446 25.74 -19.83 0.38
CA ALA A 446 26.09 -20.41 1.67
C ALA A 446 26.59 -19.33 2.65
N GLY A 447 26.02 -19.33 3.86
CA GLY A 447 26.31 -18.33 4.89
C GLY A 447 25.40 -17.10 4.88
N THR A 448 24.49 -16.96 3.90
CA THR A 448 23.48 -15.91 3.90
C THR A 448 22.49 -16.09 5.06
N GLN A 449 22.30 -15.05 5.86
CA GLN A 449 21.44 -15.08 7.04
C GLN A 449 19.95 -14.90 6.69
N LEU A 450 19.32 -15.92 6.11
CA LEU A 450 17.86 -15.95 5.90
C LEU A 450 17.06 -16.34 7.15
N GLY A 451 17.70 -17.04 8.08
CA GLY A 451 17.09 -17.55 9.32
C GLY A 451 17.79 -18.82 9.80
N PRO A 452 17.56 -19.25 11.04
CA PRO A 452 18.11 -20.51 11.55
C PRO A 452 17.52 -21.71 10.78
N ASP A 453 18.25 -22.82 10.75
CA ASP A 453 17.85 -24.03 10.02
C ASP A 453 16.50 -24.59 10.46
N SER A 454 16.20 -24.49 11.76
CA SER A 454 14.93 -24.92 12.34
C SER A 454 13.71 -24.11 11.89
N SER A 455 13.90 -23.00 11.17
CA SER A 455 12.81 -22.27 10.50
C SER A 455 12.34 -22.96 9.21
N PHE A 456 13.09 -23.93 8.70
CA PHE A 456 12.81 -24.63 7.45
C PHE A 456 12.56 -26.13 7.71
N ASP A 457 11.71 -26.74 6.90
CA ASP A 457 11.43 -28.17 6.96
C ASP A 457 12.53 -28.97 6.25
N VAL A 458 13.09 -28.40 5.18
CA VAL A 458 14.18 -28.99 4.39
C VAL A 458 15.24 -27.94 4.15
N VAL A 459 16.50 -28.28 4.46
CA VAL A 459 17.68 -27.48 4.14
C VAL A 459 18.62 -28.33 3.30
N VAL A 460 18.90 -27.87 2.09
CA VAL A 460 19.79 -28.55 1.14
C VAL A 460 21.02 -27.67 0.93
N ARG A 461 22.21 -28.26 1.12
CA ARG A 461 23.50 -27.57 0.98
C ARG A 461 24.40 -28.36 0.03
N PRO A 462 24.25 -28.21 -1.30
CA PRO A 462 25.06 -28.94 -2.25
C PRO A 462 26.55 -28.67 -2.01
N GLY A 463 27.32 -29.74 -1.76
CA GLY A 463 28.75 -29.65 -1.48
C GLY A 463 29.15 -29.46 -0.02
N ASP A 464 28.19 -29.37 0.91
CA ASP A 464 28.47 -29.34 2.35
C ASP A 464 28.22 -30.72 2.98
N PRO A 465 29.23 -31.36 3.62
CA PRO A 465 29.05 -32.67 4.23
C PRO A 465 27.94 -32.70 5.30
N GLU A 466 27.67 -31.57 5.97
CA GLU A 466 26.62 -31.42 7.00
C GLU A 466 25.19 -31.38 6.40
N SER A 467 25.06 -31.38 5.07
CA SER A 467 23.74 -31.44 4.42
C SER A 467 23.05 -32.77 4.70
N THR A 468 21.87 -32.70 5.33
CA THR A 468 21.02 -33.87 5.61
C THR A 468 20.26 -34.35 4.38
N HIS A 469 19.94 -33.42 3.48
CA HIS A 469 19.19 -33.66 2.25
C HIS A 469 20.09 -33.41 1.03
N ASP A 470 19.77 -34.11 -0.06
CA ASP A 470 20.36 -33.92 -1.38
C ASP A 470 19.36 -33.21 -2.31
N LEU A 471 19.84 -32.58 -3.38
CA LEU A 471 18.98 -32.02 -4.43
C LEU A 471 18.72 -33.10 -5.49
N ASP A 472 17.45 -33.43 -5.71
CA ASP A 472 17.05 -34.21 -6.87
C ASP A 472 17.10 -33.34 -8.15
N LEU A 473 18.06 -33.64 -9.03
CA LEU A 473 18.22 -32.95 -10.31
C LEU A 473 17.01 -33.06 -11.23
N TYR A 474 16.21 -34.09 -11.06
CA TYR A 474 15.03 -34.38 -11.89
C TYR A 474 13.74 -33.87 -11.26
N ALA A 475 13.81 -33.12 -10.15
CA ALA A 475 12.67 -32.50 -9.49
C ALA A 475 11.51 -33.46 -9.13
N GLY A 476 11.76 -34.78 -9.10
CA GLY A 476 10.77 -35.82 -8.86
C GLY A 476 9.74 -36.00 -9.97
N VAL A 477 10.02 -35.54 -11.20
CA VAL A 477 9.16 -35.84 -12.35
C VAL A 477 9.41 -37.27 -12.83
N THR A 478 8.40 -37.91 -13.40
CA THR A 478 8.53 -39.26 -13.97
C THR A 478 8.75 -39.24 -15.48
N ASP A 479 8.38 -38.15 -16.15
CA ASP A 479 8.51 -38.00 -17.59
C ASP A 479 9.95 -37.55 -17.97
N PRO A 480 10.70 -38.35 -18.75
CA PRO A 480 12.03 -37.98 -19.22
C PRO A 480 12.07 -36.73 -20.10
N ASP A 481 11.02 -36.44 -20.86
CA ASP A 481 10.96 -35.26 -21.73
C ASP A 481 10.80 -33.98 -20.91
N GLU A 482 9.95 -34.03 -19.87
CA GLU A 482 9.82 -32.93 -18.90
C GLU A 482 11.15 -32.67 -18.19
N ALA A 483 11.80 -33.74 -17.74
CA ALA A 483 13.12 -33.68 -17.10
C ALA A 483 14.17 -33.05 -18.01
N ALA A 484 14.25 -33.50 -19.26
CA ALA A 484 15.16 -32.98 -20.26
C ALA A 484 14.95 -31.48 -20.52
N GLY A 485 13.70 -31.03 -20.55
CA GLY A 485 13.35 -29.63 -20.81
C GLY A 485 13.90 -28.65 -19.78
N PHE A 486 13.67 -28.89 -18.48
CA PHE A 486 14.22 -27.98 -17.46
C PHE A 486 15.71 -28.23 -17.18
N LEU A 487 16.24 -29.42 -17.44
CA LEU A 487 17.69 -29.68 -17.35
C LEU A 487 18.45 -28.94 -18.44
N ALA A 488 17.99 -28.96 -19.70
CA ALA A 488 18.60 -28.18 -20.78
C ALA A 488 18.62 -26.69 -20.42
N GLU A 489 17.49 -26.18 -19.93
CA GLU A 489 17.35 -24.80 -19.49
C GLU A 489 18.31 -24.46 -18.34
N GLY A 490 18.41 -25.32 -17.33
CA GLY A 490 19.32 -25.17 -16.20
C GLY A 490 20.79 -25.21 -16.60
N LEU A 491 21.19 -26.17 -17.44
CA LEU A 491 22.59 -26.41 -17.80
C LEU A 491 23.10 -25.37 -18.78
N ILE A 492 22.40 -25.13 -19.89
CA ILE A 492 22.93 -24.34 -21.01
C ILE A 492 22.06 -23.14 -21.42
N GLY A 493 20.96 -22.84 -20.71
CA GLY A 493 20.03 -21.78 -21.10
C GLY A 493 20.62 -20.35 -21.15
N ASP A 494 21.83 -20.15 -20.64
CA ASP A 494 22.60 -18.91 -20.75
C ASP A 494 23.51 -18.82 -21.99
N LEU A 495 23.66 -19.91 -22.75
CA LEU A 495 24.51 -19.95 -23.93
C LEU A 495 23.71 -19.58 -25.18
N ASP A 496 24.08 -18.48 -25.84
CA ASP A 496 23.44 -18.03 -27.08
C ASP A 496 23.82 -18.89 -28.30
N THR A 497 24.92 -19.64 -28.20
CA THR A 497 25.47 -20.45 -29.30
C THR A 497 24.81 -21.81 -29.44
N VAL A 498 24.10 -22.28 -28.40
CA VAL A 498 23.52 -23.62 -28.35
C VAL A 498 22.01 -23.50 -28.22
N ASP A 499 21.29 -24.18 -29.13
CA ASP A 499 19.83 -24.19 -29.12
C ASP A 499 19.30 -25.04 -27.95
N SER A 500 18.65 -24.38 -26.98
CA SER A 500 18.03 -25.04 -25.81
C SER A 500 17.05 -26.14 -26.17
N GLN A 501 16.31 -26.01 -27.28
CA GLN A 501 15.36 -27.03 -27.70
C GLN A 501 16.09 -28.29 -28.18
N ARG A 502 17.17 -28.12 -28.96
CA ARG A 502 18.01 -29.25 -29.39
C ARG A 502 18.69 -29.92 -28.22
N ALA A 503 19.15 -29.16 -27.24
CA ALA A 503 19.73 -29.72 -26.03
C ALA A 503 18.73 -30.51 -25.20
N ALA A 504 17.49 -30.03 -25.08
CA ALA A 504 16.41 -30.79 -24.46
C ALA A 504 16.13 -32.09 -25.23
N THR A 505 16.08 -32.06 -26.56
CA THR A 505 15.95 -33.29 -27.37
C THR A 505 17.12 -34.25 -27.15
N ALA A 506 18.36 -33.77 -27.15
CA ALA A 506 19.54 -34.61 -26.92
C ALA A 506 19.55 -35.25 -25.52
N LEU A 507 19.10 -34.52 -24.50
CA LEU A 507 18.91 -35.07 -23.16
C LEU A 507 17.79 -36.12 -23.12
N ALA A 508 16.63 -35.85 -23.75
CA ALA A 508 15.51 -36.78 -23.80
C ALA A 508 15.90 -38.12 -24.47
N GLN A 509 16.69 -38.05 -25.55
CA GLN A 509 17.24 -39.20 -26.27
C GLN A 509 18.20 -40.07 -25.44
N VAL A 510 18.61 -39.61 -24.26
CA VAL A 510 19.44 -40.37 -23.32
C VAL A 510 18.62 -40.75 -22.08
N LEU A 511 17.86 -39.81 -21.52
CA LEU A 511 17.11 -40.02 -20.27
C LEU A 511 16.00 -41.06 -20.42
N GLY A 512 15.19 -41.00 -21.48
CA GLY A 512 14.11 -41.96 -21.71
C GLY A 512 14.59 -43.40 -21.85
N PRO A 513 15.57 -43.64 -22.73
CA PRO A 513 16.28 -44.92 -22.82
C PRO A 513 16.84 -45.43 -21.49
N TYR A 514 17.52 -44.58 -20.73
CA TYR A 514 18.10 -44.96 -19.45
C TYR A 514 17.04 -45.35 -18.41
N VAL A 515 15.98 -44.55 -18.28
CA VAL A 515 14.86 -44.84 -17.36
C VAL A 515 14.16 -46.14 -17.73
N THR A 516 14.00 -46.43 -19.02
CA THR A 516 13.40 -47.69 -19.50
C THR A 516 14.21 -48.89 -19.03
N VAL A 517 15.53 -48.84 -19.16
CA VAL A 517 16.41 -49.97 -18.75
C VAL A 517 16.54 -50.07 -17.23
N HIS A 518 16.72 -48.95 -16.53
CA HIS A 518 17.14 -48.93 -15.13
C HIS A 518 16.02 -48.60 -14.13
N GLY A 519 14.84 -48.18 -14.59
CA GLY A 519 13.71 -47.77 -13.75
C GLY A 519 13.95 -46.50 -12.93
N ARG A 520 15.04 -45.78 -13.20
CA ARG A 520 15.45 -44.55 -12.49
C ARG A 520 16.25 -43.65 -13.42
N PHE A 521 16.34 -42.37 -13.07
CA PHE A 521 17.21 -41.43 -13.78
C PHE A 521 18.71 -41.67 -13.48
N PRO A 522 19.61 -41.31 -14.41
CA PRO A 522 21.05 -41.46 -14.21
C PRO A 522 21.59 -40.50 -13.14
N THR A 523 22.72 -40.85 -12.52
CA THR A 523 23.49 -39.90 -11.69
C THR A 523 24.23 -38.89 -12.59
N VAL A 524 24.73 -37.78 -12.05
CA VAL A 524 25.48 -36.76 -12.81
C VAL A 524 26.60 -37.34 -13.67
N LEU A 525 27.44 -38.21 -13.09
CA LEU A 525 28.57 -38.82 -13.80
C LEU A 525 28.10 -39.63 -15.02
N VAL A 526 27.16 -40.55 -14.81
CA VAL A 526 26.55 -41.37 -15.87
C VAL A 526 25.89 -40.50 -16.93
N LEU A 527 25.15 -39.45 -16.52
CA LEU A 527 24.53 -38.53 -17.47
C LEU A 527 25.57 -37.80 -18.31
N ARG A 528 26.68 -37.37 -17.70
CA ARG A 528 27.79 -36.73 -18.42
C ARG A 528 28.37 -37.67 -19.46
N GLU A 529 28.70 -38.91 -19.10
CA GLU A 529 29.28 -39.90 -20.02
C GLU A 529 28.37 -40.22 -21.22
N LEU A 530 27.07 -40.34 -20.97
CA LEU A 530 26.07 -40.60 -22.01
C LEU A 530 25.90 -39.40 -22.97
N VAL A 531 25.93 -38.17 -22.44
CA VAL A 531 25.73 -36.95 -23.24
C VAL A 531 26.99 -36.56 -24.02
N ASP A 532 28.16 -36.73 -23.40
CA ASP A 532 29.48 -36.57 -24.03
C ASP A 532 29.67 -37.57 -25.18
N GLY A 533 28.95 -38.69 -25.13
CA GLY A 533 28.94 -39.67 -26.21
C GLY A 533 30.04 -40.71 -26.08
N THR A 534 30.46 -41.02 -24.86
CA THR A 534 31.46 -42.07 -24.60
C THR A 534 30.96 -43.38 -25.19
N SER A 535 31.72 -43.94 -26.15
CA SER A 535 31.23 -45.05 -26.99
C SER A 535 30.84 -46.29 -26.19
N SER A 536 31.50 -46.57 -25.06
CA SER A 536 31.18 -47.68 -24.17
C SER A 536 29.83 -47.48 -23.45
N ALA A 537 29.57 -46.30 -22.89
CA ALA A 537 28.34 -46.02 -22.15
C ALA A 537 27.10 -46.11 -23.06
N LEU A 538 27.18 -45.57 -24.27
CA LEU A 538 26.09 -45.65 -25.25
C LEU A 538 25.92 -47.07 -25.82
N SER A 539 27.01 -47.82 -26.04
CA SER A 539 26.91 -49.21 -26.49
C SER A 539 26.29 -50.11 -25.43
N GLU A 540 26.66 -49.92 -24.15
CA GLU A 540 26.08 -50.65 -23.02
C GLU A 540 24.58 -50.40 -22.90
N LEU A 541 24.15 -49.14 -23.05
CA LEU A 541 22.74 -48.77 -23.04
C LEU A 541 21.97 -49.39 -24.21
N CYS A 542 22.53 -49.35 -25.42
CA CYS A 542 21.97 -50.01 -26.60
C CYS A 542 21.81 -51.53 -26.39
N ASP A 543 22.85 -52.20 -25.87
CA ASP A 543 22.81 -53.64 -25.62
C ASP A 543 21.85 -54.01 -24.50
N ALA A 544 21.70 -53.16 -23.48
CA ALA A 544 20.71 -53.34 -22.43
C ALA A 544 19.27 -53.19 -22.96
N LEU A 545 19.03 -52.22 -23.85
CA LEU A 545 17.73 -52.05 -24.52
C LEU A 545 17.39 -53.24 -25.44
N ARG A 546 18.37 -53.76 -26.19
CA ARG A 546 18.17 -54.96 -27.04
C ARG A 546 17.81 -56.20 -26.23
N ARG A 547 18.28 -56.28 -24.98
CA ARG A 547 17.99 -57.37 -24.04
C ARG A 547 16.72 -57.13 -23.22
N SER A 548 16.15 -55.93 -23.26
CA SER A 548 14.96 -55.56 -22.49
C SER A 548 13.69 -56.04 -23.22
N ASP A 549 12.79 -56.68 -22.48
CA ASP A 549 11.47 -57.12 -22.97
C ASP A 549 10.37 -56.08 -22.68
N GLN A 550 10.74 -54.85 -22.29
CA GLN A 550 9.77 -53.80 -22.00
C GLN A 550 9.12 -53.24 -23.27
N VAL A 551 7.83 -52.94 -23.17
CA VAL A 551 7.06 -52.28 -24.23
C VAL A 551 7.67 -50.90 -24.52
N GLY A 552 8.07 -50.67 -25.77
CA GLY A 552 8.70 -49.41 -26.19
C GLY A 552 10.23 -49.42 -26.22
N ALA A 553 10.90 -50.51 -25.77
CA ALA A 553 12.35 -50.63 -25.84
C ALA A 553 12.91 -50.45 -27.26
N ALA A 554 12.20 -50.94 -28.29
CA ALA A 554 12.56 -50.75 -29.70
C ALA A 554 12.40 -49.29 -30.20
N ALA A 555 11.49 -48.50 -29.60
CA ALA A 555 11.41 -47.07 -29.88
C ALA A 555 12.54 -46.31 -29.19
N MET A 556 12.83 -46.64 -27.94
CA MET A 556 13.95 -46.07 -27.17
C MET A 556 15.31 -46.37 -27.80
N LEU A 557 15.50 -47.56 -28.39
CA LEU A 557 16.72 -47.87 -29.14
C LEU A 557 16.92 -46.94 -30.34
N ARG A 558 15.84 -46.60 -31.06
CA ARG A 558 15.90 -45.65 -32.18
C ARG A 558 16.29 -44.24 -31.74
N GLU A 559 15.87 -43.82 -30.54
CA GLU A 559 16.26 -42.53 -29.96
C GLU A 559 17.76 -42.49 -29.65
N VAL A 560 18.31 -43.54 -29.01
CA VAL A 560 19.76 -43.62 -28.74
C VAL A 560 20.56 -43.67 -30.05
N GLU A 561 20.11 -44.44 -31.04
CA GLU A 561 20.75 -44.47 -32.36
C GLU A 561 20.69 -43.11 -33.08
N ALA A 562 19.61 -42.34 -32.87
CA ALA A 562 19.51 -40.97 -33.38
C ALA A 562 20.53 -40.06 -32.69
N ARG A 563 20.70 -40.18 -31.37
CA ARG A 563 21.76 -39.47 -30.62
C ARG A 563 23.14 -39.82 -31.17
N VAL A 564 23.44 -41.11 -31.37
CA VAL A 564 24.73 -41.58 -31.92
C VAL A 564 25.04 -40.95 -33.29
N ARG A 565 24.03 -40.79 -34.16
CA ARG A 565 24.20 -40.14 -35.47
C ARG A 565 24.46 -38.62 -35.38
N GLN A 566 24.02 -37.96 -34.30
CA GLN A 566 24.20 -36.52 -34.10
C GLN A 566 25.55 -36.16 -33.46
N ILE A 567 26.18 -37.11 -32.77
CA ILE A 567 27.47 -36.91 -32.11
C ILE A 567 28.52 -36.47 -33.13
N GLY A 568 29.27 -35.42 -32.81
CA GLY A 568 30.34 -34.88 -33.66
C GLY A 568 29.85 -34.02 -34.82
N THR A 569 28.55 -33.77 -34.95
CA THR A 569 28.04 -32.75 -35.88
C THR A 569 28.33 -31.34 -35.35
N PRO A 570 28.48 -30.31 -36.20
CA PRO A 570 28.75 -28.94 -35.74
C PRO A 570 27.67 -28.34 -34.84
N SER A 571 26.46 -28.91 -34.88
CA SER A 571 25.30 -28.51 -34.09
C SER A 571 25.03 -29.41 -32.89
N ASP A 572 25.99 -30.26 -32.52
CA ASP A 572 25.85 -31.19 -31.39
C ASP A 572 25.88 -30.42 -30.05
N PRO A 573 24.79 -30.45 -29.25
CA PRO A 573 24.80 -29.81 -27.93
C PRO A 573 25.54 -30.63 -26.85
N GLY A 574 25.93 -31.88 -27.16
CA GLY A 574 26.54 -32.83 -26.23
C GLY A 574 27.75 -32.30 -25.47
N PRO A 575 28.80 -31.80 -26.16
CA PRO A 575 29.99 -31.28 -25.47
C PRO A 575 29.68 -30.13 -24.51
N ALA A 576 28.82 -29.19 -24.91
CA ALA A 576 28.42 -28.07 -24.05
C ALA A 576 27.63 -28.54 -22.81
N LEU A 577 26.75 -29.54 -22.97
CA LEU A 577 26.04 -30.14 -21.85
C LEU A 577 26.98 -30.91 -20.92
N ALA A 578 27.92 -31.67 -21.47
CA ALA A 578 28.92 -32.42 -20.72
C ALA A 578 29.84 -31.50 -19.90
N ASP A 579 30.28 -30.39 -20.48
CA ASP A 579 31.06 -29.34 -19.80
C ASP A 579 30.31 -28.75 -18.61
N ARG A 580 29.00 -28.47 -18.76
CA ARG A 580 28.15 -27.97 -17.67
C ARG A 580 27.95 -29.01 -16.58
N LEU A 581 27.73 -30.27 -16.95
CA LEU A 581 27.62 -31.39 -16.00
C LEU A 581 28.94 -31.65 -15.26
N ALA A 582 30.09 -31.41 -15.89
CA ALA A 582 31.40 -31.52 -15.25
C ALA A 582 31.59 -30.55 -14.07
N LEU A 583 30.84 -29.44 -14.02
CA LEU A 583 30.81 -28.56 -12.85
C LEU A 583 30.18 -29.23 -11.62
N LEU A 584 29.25 -30.16 -11.84
CA LEU A 584 28.57 -30.95 -10.80
C LEU A 584 29.25 -32.29 -10.50
N ASP A 585 30.18 -32.74 -11.35
CA ASP A 585 30.98 -33.96 -11.13
C ASP A 585 32.27 -33.69 -10.34
N ARG A 586 32.43 -32.49 -9.78
CA ARG A 586 33.61 -32.17 -8.97
C ARG A 586 33.60 -32.98 -7.66
N PRO A 587 34.77 -33.28 -7.06
CA PRO A 587 34.85 -34.02 -5.80
C PRO A 587 34.00 -33.46 -4.66
N LEU A 588 33.79 -32.13 -4.64
CA LEU A 588 32.89 -31.46 -3.69
C LEU A 588 31.47 -32.04 -3.72
N PHE A 589 30.99 -32.47 -4.88
CA PHE A 589 29.64 -32.96 -5.12
C PHE A 589 29.56 -34.49 -5.27
N ALA A 590 30.64 -35.22 -5.02
CA ALA A 590 30.74 -36.66 -5.32
C ALA A 590 29.63 -37.50 -4.68
N ASP A 591 29.15 -37.09 -3.50
CA ASP A 591 28.07 -37.78 -2.76
C ASP A 591 26.69 -37.09 -2.90
N PHE A 592 26.54 -36.19 -3.88
CA PHE A 592 25.30 -35.45 -4.18
C PHE A 592 24.69 -35.92 -5.51
N PHE A 593 23.50 -35.43 -5.80
CA PHE A 593 22.75 -35.69 -7.02
C PHE A 593 22.51 -37.18 -7.28
N GLY A 594 22.15 -37.92 -6.23
CA GLY A 594 21.80 -39.34 -6.30
C GLY A 594 22.98 -40.32 -6.28
N ALA A 595 24.21 -39.84 -6.12
CA ALA A 595 25.40 -40.69 -5.96
C ALA A 595 25.62 -41.16 -4.51
N GLY A 596 25.14 -40.40 -3.51
CA GLY A 596 25.28 -40.72 -2.10
C GLY A 596 24.06 -41.39 -1.45
N THR A 597 24.12 -41.59 -0.13
CA THR A 597 23.03 -42.18 0.68
C THR A 597 22.09 -41.14 1.30
N ARG A 598 22.27 -39.86 0.98
CA ARG A 598 21.45 -38.74 1.49
C ARG A 598 20.03 -38.84 0.95
N LYS A 599 19.06 -38.28 1.69
CA LYS A 599 17.66 -38.28 1.25
C LYS A 599 17.49 -37.26 0.11
N PRO A 600 17.12 -37.69 -1.12
CA PRO A 600 16.90 -36.74 -2.21
C PRO A 600 15.63 -35.94 -1.93
N PHE A 601 15.74 -34.62 -2.02
CA PHE A 601 14.61 -33.70 -1.98
C PHE A 601 14.23 -33.30 -3.41
N SER A 602 13.00 -33.64 -3.80
CA SER A 602 12.41 -33.28 -5.08
C SER A 602 11.56 -32.02 -4.96
N LEU A 603 11.80 -31.04 -5.84
CA LEU A 603 11.09 -29.77 -5.83
C LEU A 603 9.57 -29.93 -6.09
N SER A 604 9.14 -31.02 -6.73
CA SER A 604 7.72 -31.36 -6.90
C SER A 604 6.94 -31.47 -5.58
N ALA A 605 7.61 -31.75 -4.46
CA ALA A 605 6.96 -31.79 -3.14
C ALA A 605 6.31 -30.44 -2.76
N VAL A 606 6.89 -29.31 -3.21
CA VAL A 606 6.39 -27.94 -2.97
C VAL A 606 5.02 -27.71 -3.63
N ALA A 607 4.75 -28.40 -4.74
CA ALA A 607 3.45 -28.31 -5.42
C ALA A 607 2.33 -28.97 -4.59
N HIS A 608 2.64 -29.97 -3.78
CA HIS A 608 1.67 -30.80 -3.06
C HIS A 608 1.55 -30.43 -1.58
N HIS A 609 2.61 -29.88 -0.99
CA HIS A 609 2.70 -29.61 0.45
C HIS A 609 3.14 -28.17 0.74
N PRO A 610 2.65 -27.53 1.82
CA PRO A 610 3.03 -26.17 2.24
C PRO A 610 4.41 -26.15 2.91
N LEU A 611 5.45 -26.56 2.17
CA LEU A 611 6.81 -26.75 2.70
C LEU A 611 7.61 -25.46 2.79
N ARG A 612 8.53 -25.42 3.75
CA ARG A 612 9.56 -24.38 3.89
C ARG A 612 10.91 -24.98 3.52
N VAL A 613 11.44 -24.60 2.37
CA VAL A 613 12.68 -25.17 1.81
C VAL A 613 13.75 -24.10 1.70
N ARG A 614 14.98 -24.41 2.09
CA ARG A 614 16.16 -23.54 1.90
C ARG A 614 17.25 -24.27 1.12
N PHE A 615 17.77 -23.63 0.09
CA PHE A 615 18.95 -24.05 -0.66
C PHE A 615 20.11 -23.08 -0.36
N ASP A 616 21.17 -23.59 0.26
CA ASP A 616 22.40 -22.85 0.50
C ASP A 616 23.41 -23.26 -0.60
N LEU A 617 23.58 -22.42 -1.62
CA LEU A 617 24.43 -22.71 -2.78
C LEU A 617 25.91 -22.44 -2.50
N PRO A 618 26.84 -23.21 -3.08
CA PRO A 618 28.26 -23.09 -2.81
C PRO A 618 28.86 -21.80 -3.39
N ALA A 619 29.50 -20.96 -2.57
CA ALA A 619 30.07 -19.68 -2.98
C ALA A 619 31.61 -19.68 -3.18
N LYS A 620 32.35 -20.65 -2.61
CA LYS A 620 33.83 -20.61 -2.58
C LYS A 620 34.45 -21.16 -3.87
N GLY A 621 34.54 -20.36 -4.92
CA GLY A 621 35.19 -20.75 -6.20
C GLY A 621 34.33 -21.66 -7.09
N HIS A 622 33.03 -21.78 -6.77
CA HIS A 622 32.03 -22.55 -7.51
C HIS A 622 30.89 -21.65 -8.00
N ASP A 623 31.18 -20.38 -8.28
CA ASP A 623 30.17 -19.38 -8.70
C ASP A 623 29.38 -19.83 -9.93
N GLU A 624 30.05 -20.44 -10.90
CA GLU A 624 29.42 -20.94 -12.12
C GLU A 624 28.43 -22.07 -11.83
N ALA A 625 28.81 -23.03 -10.96
CA ALA A 625 27.91 -24.09 -10.52
C ALA A 625 26.73 -23.52 -9.71
N SER A 626 26.97 -22.51 -8.86
CA SER A 626 25.91 -21.82 -8.12
C SER A 626 24.91 -21.16 -9.07
N ARG A 627 25.37 -20.40 -10.09
CA ARG A 627 24.47 -19.76 -11.06
C ARG A 627 23.66 -20.79 -11.86
N MET A 628 24.31 -21.87 -12.27
CA MET A 628 23.67 -22.98 -12.97
C MET A 628 22.59 -23.66 -12.11
N LEU A 629 22.88 -23.93 -10.83
CA LEU A 629 21.90 -24.50 -9.88
C LEU A 629 20.75 -23.53 -9.61
N THR A 630 21.01 -22.22 -9.44
CA THR A 630 19.95 -21.20 -9.33
C THR A 630 19.04 -21.22 -10.55
N ARG A 631 19.62 -21.29 -11.76
CA ARG A 631 18.87 -21.36 -13.01
C ARG A 631 18.05 -22.64 -13.12
N LEU A 632 18.64 -23.78 -12.76
CA LEU A 632 17.95 -25.07 -12.72
C LEU A 632 16.76 -25.03 -11.75
N LEU A 633 16.92 -24.51 -10.53
CA LEU A 633 15.84 -24.39 -9.56
C LEU A 633 14.73 -23.45 -10.05
N LEU A 634 15.07 -22.35 -10.73
CA LEU A 634 14.08 -21.47 -11.36
C LEU A 634 13.33 -22.17 -12.50
N ALA A 635 14.04 -22.92 -13.36
CA ALA A 635 13.46 -23.69 -14.45
C ALA A 635 12.52 -24.80 -13.93
N GLN A 636 12.97 -25.56 -12.92
CA GLN A 636 12.16 -26.58 -12.26
C GLN A 636 10.92 -25.96 -11.59
N PHE A 637 11.07 -24.86 -10.84
CA PHE A 637 9.95 -24.21 -10.17
C PHE A 637 8.90 -23.71 -11.17
N THR A 638 9.32 -23.00 -12.21
CA THR A 638 8.40 -22.48 -13.25
C THR A 638 7.71 -23.62 -14.01
N HIS A 639 8.43 -24.71 -14.28
CA HIS A 639 7.86 -25.91 -14.89
C HIS A 639 6.80 -26.57 -14.00
N LEU A 640 7.12 -26.84 -12.73
CA LEU A 640 6.22 -27.50 -11.78
C LEU A 640 4.93 -26.70 -11.51
N VAL A 641 5.04 -25.37 -11.44
CA VAL A 641 3.89 -24.48 -11.27
C VAL A 641 2.95 -24.53 -12.48
N ARG A 642 3.53 -24.67 -13.69
CA ARG A 642 2.82 -24.69 -14.97
C ARG A 642 2.11 -26.01 -15.24
N VAL A 643 2.81 -27.14 -15.06
CA VAL A 643 2.27 -28.49 -15.29
C VAL A 643 1.35 -28.92 -14.14
N GLY A 644 1.65 -28.48 -12.91
CA GLY A 644 0.85 -28.81 -11.74
C GLY A 644 -0.60 -28.33 -11.82
N GLY A 645 -1.52 -29.14 -11.30
CA GLY A 645 -2.94 -28.83 -11.17
C GLY A 645 -3.25 -27.71 -10.16
N GLU A 646 -4.53 -27.51 -9.85
CA GLU A 646 -4.95 -26.52 -8.86
C GLU A 646 -4.33 -26.81 -7.48
N ARG A 647 -3.62 -25.82 -6.93
CA ARG A 647 -3.02 -25.90 -5.60
C ARG A 647 -3.87 -25.16 -4.56
N PRO A 648 -4.03 -25.73 -3.34
CA PRO A 648 -4.75 -25.08 -2.26
C PRO A 648 -3.94 -23.95 -1.61
N HIS A 649 -2.61 -23.93 -1.80
CA HIS A 649 -1.68 -22.95 -1.21
C HIS A 649 -0.92 -22.14 -2.27
N PHE A 650 -0.37 -21.00 -1.84
CA PHE A 650 0.48 -20.12 -2.62
C PHE A 650 1.93 -20.65 -2.69
N ALA A 651 2.54 -20.74 -3.87
CA ALA A 651 3.93 -21.18 -4.01
C ALA A 651 4.86 -20.01 -4.34
N PHE A 652 5.98 -19.85 -3.63
CA PHE A 652 6.88 -18.73 -3.86
C PHE A 652 8.35 -19.13 -3.89
N LEU A 653 9.06 -18.70 -4.92
CA LEU A 653 10.51 -18.88 -5.05
C LEU A 653 11.22 -17.57 -4.73
N VAL A 654 12.18 -17.62 -3.82
CA VAL A 654 13.03 -16.49 -3.43
C VAL A 654 14.45 -16.76 -3.93
N LEU A 655 14.95 -15.92 -4.81
CA LEU A 655 16.36 -15.93 -5.23
C LEU A 655 17.04 -14.69 -4.64
N ASP A 656 17.96 -14.88 -3.68
CA ASP A 656 18.76 -13.79 -3.07
C ASP A 656 19.87 -13.26 -4.01
N ASP A 657 20.23 -14.05 -5.03
CA ASP A 657 21.04 -13.62 -6.16
C ASP A 657 20.56 -14.32 -7.43
N ALA A 658 19.92 -13.58 -8.33
CA ALA A 658 19.42 -14.06 -9.62
C ALA A 658 20.41 -13.78 -10.79
N THR A 659 21.63 -13.33 -10.49
CA THR A 659 22.64 -13.06 -11.51
C THR A 659 22.98 -14.34 -12.29
N GLY A 660 22.84 -14.29 -13.63
CA GLY A 660 23.11 -15.43 -14.52
C GLY A 660 22.04 -16.54 -14.51
N SER A 661 20.92 -16.37 -13.80
CA SER A 661 19.82 -17.36 -13.80
C SER A 661 18.70 -17.05 -14.78
N LEU A 662 18.70 -15.85 -15.40
CA LEU A 662 17.63 -15.36 -16.25
C LEU A 662 17.93 -15.61 -17.74
N THR A 663 16.92 -16.13 -18.42
CA THR A 663 16.94 -16.58 -19.82
C THR A 663 15.59 -16.23 -20.47
N GLU A 664 15.48 -16.39 -21.79
CA GLU A 664 14.21 -16.15 -22.48
C GLU A 664 13.08 -17.06 -21.98
N GLN A 665 13.38 -18.34 -21.74
CA GLN A 665 12.39 -19.32 -21.31
C GLN A 665 11.97 -19.12 -19.84
N THR A 666 12.91 -18.79 -18.95
CA THR A 666 12.57 -18.49 -17.54
C THR A 666 11.73 -17.22 -17.43
N VAL A 667 12.03 -16.16 -18.18
CA VAL A 667 11.21 -14.93 -18.21
C VAL A 667 9.80 -15.22 -18.71
N ARG A 668 9.64 -16.03 -19.77
CA ARG A 668 8.31 -16.48 -20.23
C ARG A 668 7.60 -17.32 -19.16
N GLY A 669 8.33 -18.17 -18.44
CA GLY A 669 7.80 -18.97 -17.32
C GLY A 669 7.25 -18.10 -16.19
N ILE A 670 7.95 -17.02 -15.83
CA ILE A 670 7.53 -16.09 -14.77
C ILE A 670 6.19 -15.43 -15.11
N GLN A 671 5.95 -15.10 -16.38
CA GLN A 671 4.69 -14.49 -16.83
C GLN A 671 3.46 -15.33 -16.49
N GLN A 672 3.61 -16.66 -16.47
CA GLN A 672 2.53 -17.61 -16.22
C GLN A 672 2.27 -17.85 -14.73
N LEU A 673 3.16 -17.42 -13.83
CA LEU A 673 3.04 -17.65 -12.39
C LEU A 673 1.82 -16.93 -11.79
N ARG A 674 1.51 -15.73 -12.29
CA ARG A 674 0.42 -14.87 -11.79
C ARG A 674 -0.94 -15.56 -11.78
N SER A 675 -1.24 -16.34 -12.82
CA SER A 675 -2.52 -17.07 -12.93
C SER A 675 -2.54 -18.39 -12.15
N ARG A 676 -1.41 -18.81 -11.59
CA ARG A 676 -1.21 -20.14 -10.98
C ARG A 676 -0.95 -20.08 -9.47
N LYS A 677 -1.36 -18.98 -8.82
CA LYS A 677 -1.11 -18.71 -7.37
C LYS A 677 0.36 -18.94 -7.01
N ALA A 678 1.25 -18.41 -7.83
CA ALA A 678 2.68 -18.49 -7.60
C ALA A 678 3.36 -17.16 -7.94
N GLY A 679 4.57 -16.98 -7.43
CA GLY A 679 5.40 -15.83 -7.76
C GLY A 679 6.87 -16.10 -7.49
N VAL A 680 7.73 -15.19 -7.95
CA VAL A 680 9.17 -15.23 -7.68
C VAL A 680 9.65 -13.86 -7.18
N MET A 681 10.63 -13.87 -6.29
CA MET A 681 11.43 -12.70 -5.96
C MET A 681 12.82 -12.87 -6.57
N LEU A 682 13.21 -11.89 -7.40
CA LEU A 682 14.50 -11.84 -8.07
C LEU A 682 15.27 -10.64 -7.53
N THR A 683 16.41 -10.88 -6.88
CA THR A 683 17.34 -9.81 -6.54
C THR A 683 18.53 -9.81 -7.49
N LEU A 684 18.88 -8.62 -7.97
CA LEU A 684 20.03 -8.40 -8.84
C LEU A 684 20.94 -7.32 -8.25
N ARG A 685 22.23 -7.41 -8.55
CA ARG A 685 23.20 -6.37 -8.20
C ARG A 685 23.08 -5.18 -9.14
N THR A 686 22.92 -5.48 -10.42
CA THR A 686 22.71 -4.54 -11.52
C THR A 686 21.85 -5.25 -12.58
N VAL A 687 21.12 -4.47 -13.38
CA VAL A 687 20.39 -5.00 -14.55
C VAL A 687 21.37 -5.45 -15.63
N ALA A 688 22.60 -4.92 -15.64
CA ALA A 688 23.64 -5.30 -16.59
C ALA A 688 24.09 -6.78 -16.48
N ASP A 689 23.79 -7.43 -15.35
CA ASP A 689 24.03 -8.87 -15.14
C ASP A 689 23.04 -9.75 -15.94
N VAL A 690 22.05 -9.14 -16.58
CA VAL A 690 21.05 -9.79 -17.43
C VAL A 690 21.34 -9.45 -18.89
N PRO A 691 21.21 -10.39 -19.84
CA PRO A 691 21.32 -10.09 -21.26
C PRO A 691 20.43 -8.91 -21.69
N GLU A 692 20.96 -7.98 -22.47
CA GLU A 692 20.28 -6.72 -22.81
C GLU A 692 18.90 -6.93 -23.47
N ARG A 693 18.79 -7.96 -24.32
CA ARG A 693 17.53 -8.36 -24.97
C ARG A 693 16.41 -8.73 -23.99
N LEU A 694 16.76 -9.13 -22.77
CA LEU A 694 15.81 -9.52 -21.73
C LEU A 694 15.41 -8.38 -20.80
N HIS A 695 16.06 -7.20 -20.88
CA HIS A 695 15.76 -6.09 -19.97
C HIS A 695 14.28 -5.69 -20.06
N GLY A 696 13.78 -5.37 -21.27
CA GLY A 696 12.38 -5.03 -21.48
C GLY A 696 11.40 -6.12 -21.04
N PRO A 697 11.53 -7.37 -21.53
CA PRO A 697 10.71 -8.50 -21.11
C PRO A 697 10.71 -8.76 -19.60
N LEU A 698 11.86 -8.64 -18.92
CA LEU A 698 11.95 -8.84 -17.48
C LEU A 698 11.10 -7.81 -16.74
N TYR A 699 11.21 -6.53 -17.10
CA TYR A 699 10.43 -5.47 -16.48
C TYR A 699 8.94 -5.58 -16.78
N SER A 700 8.52 -6.14 -17.92
CA SER A 700 7.10 -6.27 -18.27
C SER A 700 6.41 -7.44 -17.56
N VAL A 701 7.17 -8.50 -17.24
CA VAL A 701 6.65 -9.73 -16.63
C VAL A 701 6.44 -9.59 -15.11
N VAL A 702 7.23 -8.76 -14.43
CA VAL A 702 7.10 -8.52 -12.98
C VAL A 702 6.13 -7.37 -12.68
N GLY A 703 5.25 -7.54 -11.71
CA GLY A 703 4.30 -6.52 -11.26
C GLY A 703 4.85 -5.62 -10.16
N CYS A 704 5.77 -6.12 -9.33
CA CYS A 704 6.40 -5.37 -8.26
C CYS A 704 7.88 -5.09 -8.58
N ARG A 705 8.31 -3.84 -8.36
CA ARG A 705 9.64 -3.35 -8.74
C ARG A 705 10.23 -2.52 -7.60
N THR A 706 11.49 -2.80 -7.26
CA THR A 706 12.22 -2.11 -6.20
C THR A 706 13.59 -1.68 -6.70
N ALA A 707 13.87 -0.38 -6.66
CA ALA A 707 15.21 0.16 -6.87
C ALA A 707 15.78 0.59 -5.51
N LEU A 708 16.86 -0.04 -5.06
CA LEU A 708 17.51 0.32 -3.80
C LEU A 708 18.48 1.49 -3.98
N SER A 709 18.84 2.14 -2.88
CA SER A 709 19.87 3.18 -2.86
C SER A 709 21.18 2.72 -3.49
N GLY A 710 21.76 3.55 -4.36
CA GLY A 710 23.07 3.31 -5.00
C GLY A 710 23.00 2.56 -6.33
N VAL A 711 21.82 2.42 -6.94
CA VAL A 711 21.71 1.97 -8.34
C VAL A 711 22.45 2.92 -9.28
N THR A 712 22.97 2.41 -10.39
CA THR A 712 23.64 3.26 -11.39
C THR A 712 22.60 4.04 -12.19
N THR A 713 23.03 5.11 -12.89
CA THR A 713 22.16 5.84 -13.82
C THR A 713 21.70 4.97 -14.99
N TRP A 714 22.50 3.96 -15.39
CA TRP A 714 22.13 2.97 -16.40
C TRP A 714 20.99 2.06 -15.91
N ASP A 715 21.12 1.52 -14.69
CA ASP A 715 20.04 0.74 -14.07
C ASP A 715 18.78 1.59 -13.88
N GLY A 716 18.96 2.82 -13.39
CA GLY A 716 17.88 3.78 -13.15
C GLY A 716 17.06 4.10 -14.40
N ARG A 717 17.71 4.20 -15.58
CA ARG A 717 17.00 4.47 -16.85
C ARG A 717 15.93 3.41 -17.16
N ARG A 718 16.22 2.13 -16.90
CA ARG A 718 15.25 1.04 -17.13
C ARG A 718 14.05 1.11 -16.18
N PHE A 719 14.28 1.50 -14.92
CA PHE A 719 13.19 1.75 -13.98
C PHE A 719 12.32 2.93 -14.42
N THR A 720 12.95 4.04 -14.80
CA THR A 720 12.26 5.23 -15.31
C THR A 720 11.39 4.92 -16.52
N GLU A 721 11.92 4.20 -17.51
CA GLU A 721 11.16 3.72 -18.68
C GLU A 721 9.96 2.85 -18.28
N SER A 722 10.13 1.97 -17.28
CA SER A 722 9.07 1.05 -16.83
C SER A 722 7.97 1.73 -15.99
N TRP A 723 8.29 2.76 -15.22
CA TRP A 723 7.33 3.48 -14.38
C TRP A 723 6.60 4.60 -15.13
N GLY A 724 7.15 5.00 -16.27
CA GLY A 724 6.57 6.01 -17.13
C GLY A 724 6.55 7.41 -16.51
N THR A 725 5.67 8.22 -17.07
CA THR A 725 5.54 9.65 -16.80
C THR A 725 4.27 9.98 -16.02
N GLU A 726 4.26 11.15 -15.39
CA GLU A 726 3.13 11.71 -14.66
C GLU A 726 2.96 13.18 -15.05
N TRP A 727 1.70 13.60 -15.16
CA TRP A 727 1.35 15.00 -15.39
C TRP A 727 1.52 15.77 -14.08
N VAL A 728 2.57 16.60 -14.01
CA VAL A 728 2.83 17.46 -12.86
C VAL A 728 2.47 18.89 -13.21
N GLU A 729 1.61 19.51 -12.41
CA GLU A 729 1.29 20.93 -12.50
C GLU A 729 2.50 21.76 -12.07
N THR A 730 3.26 22.25 -13.05
CA THR A 730 4.37 23.16 -12.82
C THR A 730 3.83 24.58 -12.77
N ARG A 731 3.91 25.20 -11.60
CA ARG A 731 3.57 26.61 -11.41
C ARG A 731 4.76 27.48 -11.80
N GLU A 732 4.71 28.08 -12.98
CA GLU A 732 5.64 29.12 -13.37
C GLU A 732 5.11 30.47 -12.86
N VAL A 733 5.85 31.08 -11.92
CA VAL A 733 5.54 32.42 -11.42
C VAL A 733 6.34 33.42 -12.25
N ALA A 734 5.71 33.93 -13.32
CA ALA A 734 6.29 35.00 -14.11
C ALA A 734 5.91 36.35 -13.47
N LYS A 735 6.90 37.05 -12.91
CA LYS A 735 6.70 38.41 -12.38
C LYS A 735 6.70 39.41 -13.53
N HIS A 736 5.54 39.70 -14.10
CA HIS A 736 5.38 40.79 -15.08
C HIS A 736 4.95 42.07 -14.38
N ALA A 737 5.78 43.12 -14.46
CA ALA A 737 5.39 44.46 -14.05
C ALA A 737 4.42 45.05 -15.08
N VAL A 738 3.12 45.06 -14.78
CA VAL A 738 2.10 45.64 -15.66
C VAL A 738 2.19 47.17 -15.62
N PHE A 739 2.75 47.76 -16.66
CA PHE A 739 2.52 49.17 -16.99
C PHE A 739 1.16 49.29 -17.70
N ALA A 740 0.13 49.69 -16.97
CA ALA A 740 -1.19 49.95 -17.56
C ALA A 740 -1.27 51.39 -18.10
N HIS A 741 -1.41 51.53 -19.42
CA HIS A 741 -1.57 52.81 -20.13
C HIS A 741 -3.04 53.30 -20.20
N GLN A 742 -3.78 53.32 -19.08
CA GLN A 742 -5.11 53.94 -19.02
C GLN A 742 -5.26 54.91 -17.84
N PRO A 743 -5.75 56.15 -18.08
CA PRO A 743 -5.72 57.23 -17.10
C PRO A 743 -6.68 57.04 -15.91
N MET A 744 -7.81 56.37 -16.10
CA MET A 744 -8.85 56.19 -15.07
C MET A 744 -8.47 55.13 -14.02
N THR A 745 -7.76 54.07 -14.44
CA THR A 745 -7.24 53.03 -13.55
C THR A 745 -6.10 53.54 -12.66
N ARG A 746 -5.34 54.55 -13.13
CA ARG A 746 -4.26 55.18 -12.37
C ARG A 746 -4.75 55.90 -11.11
N ALA A 747 -5.94 56.51 -11.17
CA ALA A 747 -6.54 57.21 -10.03
C ALA A 747 -7.05 56.26 -8.94
N ILE A 748 -7.64 55.12 -9.35
CA ILE A 748 -8.10 54.09 -8.41
C ILE A 748 -6.90 53.37 -7.77
N HIS A 749 -5.84 53.12 -8.54
CA HIS A 749 -4.61 52.53 -8.03
C HIS A 749 -3.79 53.49 -7.14
N SER A 750 -3.77 54.80 -7.42
CA SER A 750 -3.07 55.76 -6.57
C SER A 750 -3.78 55.97 -5.23
N LEU A 751 -5.11 56.04 -5.21
CA LEU A 751 -5.89 56.17 -3.98
C LEU A 751 -5.76 54.93 -3.09
N ARG A 752 -5.72 53.73 -3.69
CA ARG A 752 -5.54 52.47 -2.95
C ARG A 752 -4.10 52.24 -2.47
N LYS A 753 -3.10 52.67 -3.24
CA LYS A 753 -1.67 52.61 -2.90
C LYS A 753 -1.34 53.54 -1.72
N PHE A 754 -2.01 54.68 -1.63
CA PHE A 754 -1.89 55.58 -0.47
C PHE A 754 -2.45 55.00 0.83
N LEU A 755 -3.42 54.08 0.74
CA LEU A 755 -4.08 53.48 1.91
C LEU A 755 -3.41 52.18 2.42
N THR A 756 -2.65 51.45 1.59
CA THR A 756 -2.17 50.11 1.96
C THR A 756 -0.65 49.88 1.88
N GLY A 757 0.15 50.85 1.41
CA GLY A 757 1.61 50.85 1.59
C GLY A 757 2.41 49.72 0.95
N ARG A 758 1.82 48.86 0.09
CA ARG A 758 2.55 47.83 -0.67
C ARG A 758 2.27 47.93 -2.17
N ALA A 759 3.35 47.92 -2.96
CA ALA A 759 3.27 47.84 -4.42
C ALA A 759 2.83 46.43 -4.85
N VAL A 760 1.81 46.38 -5.69
CA VAL A 760 1.24 45.14 -6.23
C VAL A 760 2.16 44.63 -7.34
N THR A 761 2.93 43.56 -7.08
CA THR A 761 3.34 42.64 -8.14
C THR A 761 2.23 41.63 -8.32
N THR A 762 1.51 41.71 -9.43
CA THR A 762 0.57 40.65 -9.82
C THR A 762 1.41 39.45 -10.24
N ASP A 763 1.54 38.45 -9.36
CA ASP A 763 2.13 37.17 -9.74
C ASP A 763 1.23 36.54 -10.81
N ALA A 764 1.66 36.57 -12.08
CA ALA A 764 1.02 35.78 -13.12
C ALA A 764 1.44 34.34 -12.88
N VAL A 765 0.54 33.59 -12.25
CA VAL A 765 0.69 32.17 -11.97
C VAL A 765 0.17 31.42 -13.18
N THR A 766 1.07 31.08 -14.10
CA THR A 766 0.75 30.13 -15.17
C THR A 766 0.98 28.74 -14.63
N VAL A 767 -0.11 28.02 -14.39
CA VAL A 767 -0.07 26.59 -14.11
C VAL A 767 0.04 25.89 -15.45
N ARG A 768 1.20 25.28 -15.71
CA ARG A 768 1.44 24.46 -16.91
C ARG A 768 1.50 23.01 -16.48
N GLN A 769 0.62 22.18 -17.02
CA GLN A 769 0.76 20.72 -16.88
C GLN A 769 1.92 20.28 -17.77
N VAL A 770 2.95 19.71 -17.14
CA VAL A 770 4.12 19.16 -17.83
C VAL A 770 4.21 17.69 -17.47
N GLU A 771 4.28 16.86 -18.49
CA GLU A 771 4.59 15.44 -18.34
C GLU A 771 6.04 15.29 -17.87
N ARG A 772 6.23 14.73 -16.67
CA ARG A 772 7.54 14.48 -16.07
C ARG A 772 7.67 13.02 -15.67
N GLU A 773 8.86 12.47 -15.81
CA GLU A 773 9.18 11.15 -15.28
C GLU A 773 8.86 11.11 -13.77
N ARG A 774 8.22 10.04 -13.30
CA ARG A 774 7.91 9.87 -11.87
C ARG A 774 9.18 9.88 -11.02
N TRP A 775 10.24 9.29 -11.56
CA TRP A 775 11.61 9.29 -11.03
C TRP A 775 12.58 9.32 -12.19
N SER A 776 13.48 10.30 -12.23
CA SER A 776 14.53 10.30 -13.25
C SER A 776 15.66 9.35 -12.88
N ALA A 777 16.40 8.88 -13.90
CA ALA A 777 17.54 7.99 -13.69
C ALA A 777 18.63 8.60 -12.77
N SER A 778 18.83 9.92 -12.85
CA SER A 778 19.78 10.66 -11.99
C SER A 778 19.30 10.71 -10.54
N GLU A 779 17.99 10.90 -10.33
CA GLU A 779 17.40 10.89 -8.98
C GLU A 779 17.49 9.51 -8.33
N LEU A 780 17.26 8.44 -9.08
CA LEU A 780 17.41 7.08 -8.55
C LEU A 780 18.87 6.78 -8.15
N ALA A 781 19.83 7.29 -8.92
CA ALA A 781 21.24 7.07 -8.66
C ALA A 781 21.78 7.91 -7.49
N HIS A 782 21.32 9.16 -7.34
CA HIS A 782 21.95 10.14 -6.45
C HIS A 782 21.04 10.70 -5.34
N ALA A 783 19.72 10.68 -5.50
CA ALA A 783 18.78 11.28 -4.54
C ALA A 783 18.20 10.26 -3.54
N VAL A 784 18.28 8.95 -3.82
CA VAL A 784 17.77 7.91 -2.90
C VAL A 784 18.74 7.73 -1.72
N PRO A 785 18.33 8.03 -0.47
CA PRO A 785 19.22 7.94 0.69
C PRO A 785 19.63 6.50 1.01
N PRO A 786 20.79 6.27 1.64
CA PRO A 786 21.21 4.93 2.04
C PRO A 786 20.19 4.22 2.93
N GLY A 787 19.87 2.96 2.60
CA GLY A 787 18.85 2.19 3.32
C GLY A 787 17.41 2.55 2.96
N HIS A 788 17.20 3.41 1.97
CA HIS A 788 15.91 3.60 1.34
C HIS A 788 15.83 2.84 0.01
N ALA A 789 14.61 2.63 -0.46
CA ALA A 789 14.31 2.12 -1.78
C ALA A 789 13.10 2.81 -2.38
N VAL A 790 13.04 2.85 -3.70
CA VAL A 790 11.84 3.25 -4.44
C VAL A 790 11.07 1.98 -4.80
N LEU A 791 9.86 1.85 -4.29
CA LEU A 791 9.02 0.67 -4.40
C LEU A 791 7.76 0.98 -5.20
N SER A 792 7.47 0.17 -6.21
CA SER A 792 6.21 0.14 -6.93
C SER A 792 5.60 -1.26 -6.81
N LEU A 793 4.30 -1.33 -6.55
CA LEU A 793 3.59 -2.57 -6.33
C LEU A 793 2.40 -2.69 -7.27
N THR A 794 2.13 -3.91 -7.72
CA THR A 794 0.91 -4.24 -8.45
C THR A 794 0.32 -5.51 -7.83
N ASP A 795 -0.99 -5.56 -7.68
CA ASP A 795 -1.71 -6.74 -7.18
C ASP A 795 -2.22 -7.63 -8.33
N VAL A 796 -2.56 -8.89 -8.03
CA VAL A 796 -3.22 -9.79 -8.97
C VAL A 796 -4.53 -9.23 -9.52
N ARG A 797 -5.24 -8.38 -8.78
CA ARG A 797 -6.46 -7.68 -9.23
C ARG A 797 -6.20 -6.51 -10.18
N GLY A 798 -4.94 -6.12 -10.36
CA GLY A 798 -4.56 -4.97 -11.19
C GLY A 798 -4.55 -3.63 -10.46
N GLU A 799 -4.79 -3.61 -9.14
CA GLU A 799 -4.52 -2.42 -8.32
C GLU A 799 -3.02 -2.11 -8.35
N HIS A 800 -2.68 -0.82 -8.47
CA HIS A 800 -1.31 -0.36 -8.63
C HIS A 800 -0.96 0.72 -7.61
N ALA A 801 0.20 0.58 -6.98
CA ALA A 801 0.82 1.61 -6.16
C ALA A 801 1.98 2.24 -6.95
N PRO A 802 2.00 3.58 -7.12
CA PRO A 802 3.05 4.26 -7.85
C PRO A 802 4.42 4.06 -7.18
N PRO A 803 5.53 4.37 -7.88
CA PRO A 803 6.87 4.31 -7.30
C PRO A 803 7.05 5.33 -6.17
N LEU A 804 7.06 4.85 -4.93
CA LEU A 804 7.15 5.66 -3.72
C LEU A 804 8.46 5.38 -2.97
N LEU A 805 9.01 6.41 -2.33
CA LEU A 805 10.20 6.30 -1.49
C LEU A 805 9.86 5.66 -0.14
N VAL A 806 10.61 4.62 0.22
CA VAL A 806 10.42 3.81 1.43
C VAL A 806 11.73 3.79 2.22
N ASP A 807 11.65 4.03 3.53
CA ASP A 807 12.73 3.78 4.48
C ASP A 807 12.66 2.33 4.97
N LEU A 808 13.65 1.53 4.60
CA LEU A 808 13.72 0.10 4.93
C LEU A 808 14.32 -0.19 6.31
N ARG A 809 14.83 0.83 7.02
CA ARG A 809 15.45 0.66 8.35
C ARG A 809 14.46 0.79 9.51
N SER A 810 13.23 1.20 9.20
CA SER A 810 12.22 1.67 10.16
C SER A 810 11.30 0.59 10.73
#